data_AF-A0AAU0SZS2-F1
#
_entry.id   AF-A0AAU0SZS2-F1
#
_cell.length_a   1.000
_cell.length_b   1.000
_cell.length_c   1.000
_cell.angle_alpha   90.00
_cell.angle_beta   90.00
_cell.angle_gamma   90.00
#
_symmetry.space_group_name_H-M   'P 1'
#
loop_
_entity.id
_entity.type
_entity.pdbx_description
1 polymer ?
#
loop_
_entity_poly.entity_id
_entity_poly.type
_entity_poly.pdbx_seq_one_letter_code
_entity_poly.pdbx_strand_id
1 'polypeptide(L)'
;MKTLKVATFNVNGINTRLSNLKQWLEREQPDIVCLQELKAQDKDFPARELEAAGYGSLHLGQASWNGVAILARDSEPLLIQKGLPGEEKDIQSRYLEAAAHGLIVACLYLPNGNPQPGPKFEYKLRWYEHLIEHAKTLQSSDHPVVLAGDFNVVPTDMDIYNSRSWLKNALLQPESRECFERLLGQGWLDSLRHLYPEERVYTFWDYFRGHWQSNSGLRIDHLLLNPVLAPRLQEAGVDAWVRGEEHASDHAPTWIRIAESPKKPKKNAKKTDVAPLASKSHPNLEEYNRKRDFEATPEPSGAKKTKFAVNHKAKAPAALQFCIQKHDASRLHYDFRLELDGTLKSWAVPKGPSLDPQVKRLAMHVEDHPIDYATFEGSIPEGHYGAGDVIVWDRGVWKPLSDPAEAYSQGRLKFELQGEKLSGLWNLVKGHSEGKQKPWFLIKHQDDFARPESEYDVVKELPDSVLSERTIIAKTHGGKAAAPKPVETVPAAKKKTGNTQLTGAQAAEMPDSIKPELATLVESAPGGDWRYEIKFDGYRIMARIDAGKVQLFTRNGHDWTHKLPRQAEAIAGLALESAWLDGEMVVANDEGVPDFQALQNAFEVGRSGNIVYYLFDLPYLNGMDLREVPLQQRRAALSQLLERSEDDILRFSEDFGEEPDALLNSACQMKMEGLIGKRVGSSYTSRRSGDWIKLKCKRRQEFIVVGYSEPKGARSKFGALLLGLHDADSGELRYAGKVGTGFNEATLNTIFDQLVPLEMKKAAVVNPPTGFEAKGVHWLKPVLLAEVAFAEITKEGSVRHAVFHGMRNDKPAKAITEERPAPPIAEKKQTPSKPPVKTPLDNQAPEVKTAASKTTGKIRLTHPERVIDPVSGSSKRDLADYYIGVSDWLLPELANRPVALVRAPEGIAGELFFQKNADRLAIPGIETMGKEYTGHPVMLINNIEALVGAVQMSTIELHTWNAVSKDLERPDRFILDLDPDPVLPWKSMVEATQLTLTVLDELGLKSFLKTSGGKGIHLVVPLTPKDDWEAVKSFSHAIVKHIAKLLPDRFSAVSGPKNRVGRIFIDYLRNGLGATTACAYGVRTREGLPVSVPIFREELLEIKGANVWNIQNIHERLGQLDKDPWADLNKTRQTITAEMRRRVGLK
;
A
#
# COMPACT_ATOMS: atom_id res chain seq x y z
N MET A 1 3.30 -0.91 47.64
CA MET A 1 2.34 -0.21 46.74
C MET A 1 2.76 -0.57 45.33
N LYS A 2 1.85 -0.89 44.41
CA LYS A 2 2.26 -1.16 43.04
C LYS A 2 2.66 0.18 42.43
N THR A 3 3.87 0.25 41.87
CA THR A 3 4.41 1.45 41.22
C THR A 3 4.37 1.19 39.72
N LEU A 4 3.87 2.14 38.94
CA LEU A 4 3.85 2.03 37.47
C LEU A 4 5.11 2.67 36.90
N LYS A 5 5.76 2.01 35.93
CA LYS A 5 6.88 2.56 35.15
C LYS A 5 6.37 3.00 33.78
N VAL A 6 6.48 4.28 33.45
CA VAL A 6 6.12 4.85 32.14
C VAL A 6 7.38 5.32 31.45
N ALA A 7 7.54 5.01 30.17
CA ALA A 7 8.74 5.34 29.42
C ALA A 7 8.43 5.95 28.06
N THR A 8 9.37 6.72 27.52
CA THR A 8 9.42 7.14 26.13
C THR A 8 10.74 6.73 25.49
N PHE A 9 10.69 6.30 24.24
CA PHE A 9 11.87 5.83 23.51
C PHE A 9 11.73 6.05 22.00
N ASN A 10 12.52 6.99 21.46
CA ASN A 10 12.72 7.09 20.03
C ASN A 10 13.61 5.91 19.57
N VAL A 11 13.02 4.98 18.81
CA VAL A 11 13.70 3.75 18.38
C VAL A 11 14.45 3.91 17.06
N ASN A 12 14.30 5.03 16.35
CA ASN A 12 14.99 5.31 15.09
C ASN A 12 14.83 4.18 14.04
N GLY A 13 13.65 3.57 13.94
CA GLY A 13 13.34 2.44 13.07
C GLY A 13 13.05 1.16 13.83
N ILE A 14 11.78 0.86 14.04
CA ILE A 14 11.33 -0.23 14.91
C ILE A 14 11.78 -1.61 14.41
N ASN A 15 11.64 -1.90 13.11
CA ASN A 15 11.99 -3.20 12.56
C ASN A 15 13.50 -3.48 12.60
N THR A 16 14.32 -2.44 12.40
CA THR A 16 15.78 -2.57 12.46
C THR A 16 16.32 -2.75 13.87
N ARG A 17 15.55 -2.35 14.90
CA ARG A 17 15.97 -2.34 16.31
C ARG A 17 15.02 -3.10 17.22
N LEU A 18 14.20 -3.98 16.65
CA LEU A 18 13.22 -4.78 17.39
C LEU A 18 13.90 -5.66 18.44
N SER A 19 15.08 -6.21 18.13
CA SER A 19 15.89 -6.99 19.08
C SER A 19 16.30 -6.16 20.30
N ASN A 20 16.85 -4.95 20.08
CA ASN A 20 17.24 -4.03 21.16
C ASN A 20 16.02 -3.63 22.01
N LEU A 21 14.90 -3.31 21.34
CA LEU A 21 13.64 -2.98 22.02
C LEU A 21 13.16 -4.14 22.89
N LYS A 22 13.10 -5.36 22.36
CA LYS A 22 12.66 -6.55 23.12
C LYS A 22 13.56 -6.84 24.31
N GLN A 23 14.89 -6.74 24.13
CA GLN A 23 15.84 -6.93 25.22
C GLN A 23 15.62 -5.92 26.36
N TRP A 24 15.37 -4.66 26.02
CA TRP A 24 15.04 -3.63 27.01
C TRP A 24 13.67 -3.88 27.67
N LEU A 25 12.63 -4.22 26.90
CA LEU A 25 11.29 -4.53 27.42
C LEU A 25 11.30 -5.73 28.37
N GLU A 26 12.09 -6.76 28.06
CA GLU A 26 12.25 -7.96 28.90
C GLU A 26 12.94 -7.64 30.23
N ARG A 27 13.99 -6.81 30.18
CA ARG A 27 14.79 -6.45 31.35
C ARG A 27 14.10 -5.42 32.24
N GLU A 28 13.63 -4.33 31.65
CA GLU A 28 13.17 -3.14 32.38
C GLU A 28 11.66 -3.14 32.64
N GLN A 29 10.93 -3.94 31.87
CA GLN A 29 9.49 -4.20 31.98
C GLN A 29 8.63 -2.95 32.32
N PRO A 30 8.73 -1.87 31.54
CA PRO A 30 7.84 -0.72 31.69
C PRO A 30 6.37 -1.14 31.56
N ASP A 31 5.47 -0.48 32.29
CA ASP A 31 4.03 -0.71 32.17
C ASP A 31 3.45 -0.02 30.93
N ILE A 32 3.99 1.15 30.56
CA ILE A 32 3.59 1.89 29.36
C ILE A 32 4.85 2.42 28.65
N VAL A 33 4.88 2.32 27.32
CA VAL A 33 5.98 2.84 26.48
C VAL A 33 5.45 3.66 25.32
N CYS A 34 5.92 4.90 25.19
CA CYS A 34 5.74 5.74 24.03
C CYS A 34 6.92 5.54 23.07
N LEU A 35 6.69 5.01 21.87
CA LEU A 35 7.72 4.84 20.85
C LEU A 35 7.62 5.94 19.79
N GLN A 36 8.77 6.44 19.32
CA GLN A 36 8.87 7.43 18.25
C GLN A 36 9.79 6.96 17.11
N GLU A 37 9.64 7.62 15.96
CA GLU A 37 10.44 7.40 14.75
C GLU A 37 10.41 5.94 14.29
N LEU A 38 9.21 5.37 14.16
CA LEU A 38 9.01 3.95 13.83
C LEU A 38 9.61 3.55 12.47
N LYS A 39 9.58 4.43 11.46
CA LYS A 39 10.01 4.13 10.06
C LYS A 39 9.36 2.86 9.49
N ALA A 40 8.14 2.58 9.90
CA ALA A 40 7.34 1.44 9.48
C ALA A 40 5.90 1.91 9.26
N GLN A 41 5.23 1.45 8.19
CA GLN A 41 3.79 1.64 8.03
C GLN A 41 3.04 0.73 9.02
N ASP A 42 1.74 0.96 9.22
CA ASP A 42 0.94 0.18 10.19
C ASP A 42 1.03 -1.34 9.96
N LYS A 43 1.04 -1.76 8.68
CA LYS A 43 1.19 -3.18 8.28
C LYS A 43 2.58 -3.77 8.54
N ASP A 44 3.60 -2.92 8.61
CA ASP A 44 5.00 -3.32 8.82
C ASP A 44 5.38 -3.21 10.30
N PHE A 45 4.48 -2.77 11.18
CA PHE A 45 4.72 -2.67 12.61
C PHE A 45 4.69 -4.06 13.26
N PRO A 46 5.68 -4.42 14.10
CA PRO A 46 5.84 -5.77 14.65
C PRO A 46 4.94 -6.01 15.87
N ALA A 47 3.62 -5.82 15.70
CA ALA A 47 2.64 -5.96 16.78
C ALA A 47 2.65 -7.36 17.40
N ARG A 48 2.72 -8.42 16.57
CA ARG A 48 2.73 -9.81 17.03
C ARG A 48 3.95 -10.13 17.90
N GLU A 49 5.12 -9.61 17.53
CA GLU A 49 6.35 -9.83 18.29
C GLU A 49 6.37 -9.09 19.63
N LEU A 50 5.68 -7.95 19.72
CA LEU A 50 5.49 -7.17 20.95
C LEU A 50 4.40 -7.78 21.84
N GLU A 51 3.31 -8.27 21.25
CA GLU A 51 2.26 -9.02 21.94
C GLU A 51 2.84 -10.30 22.55
N ALA A 52 3.68 -11.03 21.81
CA ALA A 52 4.42 -12.17 22.32
C ALA A 52 5.40 -11.80 23.46
N ALA A 53 5.82 -10.54 23.55
CA ALA A 53 6.61 -10.01 24.67
C ALA A 53 5.74 -9.49 25.84
N GLY A 54 4.41 -9.63 25.76
CA GLY A 54 3.45 -9.23 26.79
C GLY A 54 2.94 -7.80 26.68
N TYR A 55 3.07 -7.16 25.51
CA TYR A 55 2.65 -5.78 25.30
C TYR A 55 1.56 -5.66 24.22
N GLY A 56 0.39 -5.14 24.62
CA GLY A 56 -0.58 -4.63 23.66
C GLY A 56 -0.07 -3.32 23.05
N SER A 57 -0.50 -3.00 21.83
CA SER A 57 0.07 -1.89 21.08
C SER A 57 -0.97 -1.13 20.27
N LEU A 58 -0.88 0.19 20.31
CA LEU A 58 -1.57 1.10 19.41
C LEU A 58 -0.53 1.93 18.67
N HIS A 59 -0.59 1.97 17.34
CA HIS A 59 0.42 2.61 16.52
C HIS A 59 -0.18 3.43 15.39
N LEU A 60 0.59 4.43 14.99
CA LEU A 60 0.36 5.23 13.80
C LEU A 60 1.69 5.34 13.07
N GLY A 61 1.86 4.51 12.05
CA GLY A 61 3.07 4.27 11.29
C GLY A 61 3.20 5.15 10.05
N GLN A 62 4.43 5.27 9.55
CA GLN A 62 4.76 5.89 8.28
C GLN A 62 6.12 5.37 7.77
N ALA A 63 6.25 5.17 6.45
CA ALA A 63 7.40 4.49 5.84
C ALA A 63 8.76 5.17 6.02
N SER A 64 8.82 6.46 6.36
CA SER A 64 10.09 7.19 6.47
C SER A 64 10.01 8.32 7.49
N TRP A 65 11.03 8.38 8.36
CA TRP A 65 11.32 9.44 9.34
C TRP A 65 10.24 9.75 10.38
N ASN A 66 9.07 9.11 10.36
CA ASN A 66 7.93 9.38 11.25
C ASN A 66 7.39 8.08 11.85
N GLY A 67 6.35 8.21 12.67
CA GLY A 67 5.59 7.14 13.29
C GLY A 67 5.68 7.22 14.81
N VAL A 68 4.57 6.94 15.47
CA VAL A 68 4.45 6.87 16.93
C VAL A 68 3.66 5.63 17.35
N ALA A 69 3.99 5.06 18.51
CA ALA A 69 3.21 3.99 19.11
C ALA A 69 3.12 4.14 20.63
N ILE A 70 2.08 3.56 21.21
CA ILE A 70 1.92 3.37 22.65
C ILE A 70 1.83 1.86 22.89
N LEU A 71 2.73 1.35 23.70
CA LEU A 71 2.71 -0.03 24.20
C LEU A 71 2.19 -0.04 25.63
N ALA A 72 1.37 -1.02 25.99
CA ALA A 72 0.94 -1.23 27.37
C ALA A 72 1.13 -2.70 27.76
N ARG A 73 1.81 -2.93 28.88
CA ARG A 73 2.10 -4.28 29.37
C ARG A 73 0.84 -4.93 29.92
N ASP A 74 0.59 -6.18 29.54
CA ASP A 74 -0.55 -7.00 29.97
C ASP A 74 -1.94 -6.35 29.72
N SER A 75 -2.03 -5.41 28.78
CA SER A 75 -3.27 -4.70 28.44
C SER A 75 -3.19 -4.07 27.06
N GLU A 76 -4.32 -3.95 26.36
CA GLU A 76 -4.39 -3.13 25.15
C GLU A 76 -4.60 -1.64 25.48
N PRO A 77 -3.76 -0.72 24.96
CA PRO A 77 -4.00 0.71 25.09
C PRO A 77 -5.25 1.13 24.30
N LEU A 78 -6.12 1.90 24.94
CA LEU A 78 -7.39 2.34 24.34
C LEU A 78 -7.21 3.68 23.64
N LEU A 79 -7.36 3.71 22.31
CA LEU A 79 -7.27 4.93 21.50
C LEU A 79 -8.20 6.03 22.02
N ILE A 80 -7.65 7.23 22.23
CA ILE A 80 -8.39 8.47 22.54
C ILE A 80 -8.36 9.40 21.33
N GLN A 81 -7.17 9.61 20.75
CA GLN A 81 -6.96 10.56 19.67
C GLN A 81 -5.87 10.06 18.71
N LYS A 82 -6.14 10.15 17.41
CA LYS A 82 -5.19 9.82 16.33
C LYS A 82 -4.83 11.12 15.59
N GLY A 83 -3.55 11.46 15.53
CA GLY A 83 -3.10 12.75 14.98
C GLY A 83 -3.35 13.93 15.93
N LEU A 84 -2.63 15.03 15.73
CA LEU A 84 -2.71 16.21 16.59
C LEU A 84 -3.92 17.10 16.18
N PRO A 85 -4.84 17.45 17.10
CA PRO A 85 -5.97 18.32 16.78
C PRO A 85 -5.56 19.70 16.26
N GLY A 86 -6.34 20.26 15.32
CA GLY A 86 -6.09 21.55 14.68
C GLY A 86 -5.23 21.47 13.40
N GLU A 87 -4.79 20.28 13.01
CA GLU A 87 -4.03 19.99 11.79
C GLU A 87 -4.64 18.78 11.04
N GLU A 88 -5.94 18.80 10.74
CA GLU A 88 -6.64 17.62 10.15
C GLU A 88 -6.12 17.24 8.76
N LYS A 89 -5.36 18.12 8.11
CA LYS A 89 -4.71 17.89 6.81
C LYS A 89 -3.25 17.45 6.93
N ASP A 90 -2.69 17.39 8.14
CA ASP A 90 -1.34 16.90 8.35
C ASP A 90 -1.32 15.38 8.18
N ILE A 91 -0.51 14.94 7.22
CA ILE A 91 -0.35 13.53 6.87
C ILE A 91 0.80 12.88 7.65
N GLN A 92 1.47 13.61 8.54
CA GLN A 92 2.61 13.09 9.30
C GLN A 92 2.16 12.39 10.59
N SER A 93 2.49 11.10 10.67
CA SER A 93 2.26 10.23 11.82
C SER A 93 3.12 10.62 13.03
N ARG A 94 2.71 11.65 13.79
CA ARG A 94 3.53 12.26 14.86
C ARG A 94 2.88 12.33 16.23
N TYR A 95 1.60 11.99 16.34
CA TYR A 95 0.85 12.14 17.59
C TYR A 95 -0.20 11.05 17.76
N LEU A 96 -0.27 10.48 18.97
CA LEU A 96 -1.19 9.43 19.34
C LEU A 96 -1.52 9.54 20.83
N GLU A 97 -2.79 9.41 21.19
CA GLU A 97 -3.23 9.40 22.59
C GLU A 97 -4.00 8.14 22.92
N ALA A 98 -3.75 7.58 24.09
CA ALA A 98 -4.46 6.42 24.58
C ALA A 98 -4.63 6.42 26.10
N ALA A 99 -5.68 5.76 26.58
CA ALA A 99 -5.80 5.39 27.98
C ALA A 99 -5.12 4.03 28.23
N ALA A 100 -4.22 3.97 29.21
CA ALA A 100 -3.57 2.73 29.65
C ALA A 100 -3.25 2.79 31.14
N HIS A 101 -3.47 1.68 31.87
CA HIS A 101 -3.23 1.56 33.32
C HIS A 101 -3.82 2.70 34.19
N GLY A 102 -4.93 3.29 33.75
CA GLY A 102 -5.59 4.41 34.44
C GLY A 102 -4.91 5.77 34.26
N LEU A 103 -4.03 5.90 33.26
CA LEU A 103 -3.44 7.14 32.77
C LEU A 103 -3.96 7.47 31.38
N ILE A 104 -4.06 8.76 31.07
CA ILE A 104 -4.08 9.25 29.69
C ILE A 104 -2.63 9.48 29.28
N VAL A 105 -2.22 8.89 28.17
CA VAL A 105 -0.86 8.95 27.64
C VAL A 105 -0.90 9.55 26.25
N ALA A 106 -0.27 10.71 26.10
CA ALA A 106 -0.11 11.37 24.82
C ALA A 106 1.33 11.18 24.33
N CYS A 107 1.50 10.36 23.30
CA CYS A 107 2.76 10.04 22.65
C CYS A 107 2.99 10.98 21.46
N LEU A 108 4.14 11.67 21.45
CA LEU A 108 4.46 12.63 20.40
C LEU A 108 5.86 12.48 19.82
N TYR A 109 5.99 12.85 18.55
CA TYR A 109 7.26 13.01 17.85
C TYR A 109 7.31 14.35 17.13
N LEU A 110 7.79 15.37 17.86
CA LEU A 110 7.75 16.76 17.42
C LEU A 110 8.67 16.95 16.20
N PRO A 111 8.27 17.71 15.17
CA PRO A 111 9.10 17.92 13.98
C PRO A 111 10.50 18.49 14.30
N ASN A 112 11.55 17.90 13.75
CA ASN A 112 12.93 18.35 13.97
C ASN A 112 13.17 19.83 13.56
N GLY A 113 12.65 20.22 12.40
CA GLY A 113 12.63 21.60 11.91
C GLY A 113 13.89 22.08 11.17
N ASN A 114 14.93 21.25 11.00
CA ASN A 114 16.11 21.64 10.22
C ASN A 114 15.91 21.52 8.69
N PRO A 115 16.51 22.40 7.87
CA PRO A 115 17.31 23.56 8.26
C PRO A 115 16.46 24.72 8.78
N GLN A 116 17.07 25.59 9.58
CA GLN A 116 16.46 26.81 10.10
C GLN A 116 17.25 28.06 9.64
N PRO A 117 16.57 29.16 9.25
CA PRO A 117 15.12 29.25 9.05
C PRO A 117 14.68 28.50 7.79
N GLY A 118 13.38 28.26 7.63
CA GLY A 118 12.86 27.63 6.43
C GLY A 118 11.51 26.94 6.64
N PRO A 119 10.91 26.37 5.58
CA PRO A 119 9.57 25.79 5.64
C PRO A 119 9.45 24.62 6.63
N LYS A 120 10.55 23.90 6.90
CA LYS A 120 10.57 22.84 7.92
C LYS A 120 10.53 23.42 9.34
N PHE A 121 11.21 24.54 9.58
CA PHE A 121 11.19 25.24 10.86
C PHE A 121 9.84 25.93 11.08
N GLU A 122 9.26 26.54 10.04
CA GLU A 122 7.90 27.09 10.07
C GLU A 122 6.87 25.99 10.38
N TYR A 123 6.98 24.82 9.73
CA TYR A 123 6.15 23.66 10.03
C TYR A 123 6.31 23.20 11.49
N LYS A 124 7.55 23.11 11.99
CA LYS A 124 7.82 22.79 13.40
C LYS A 124 7.09 23.74 14.34
N LEU A 125 7.25 25.05 14.15
CA LEU A 125 6.64 26.06 15.02
C LEU A 125 5.11 25.99 14.95
N ARG A 126 4.53 25.89 13.75
CA ARG A 126 3.08 25.72 13.58
C ARG A 126 2.55 24.47 14.28
N TRP A 127 3.20 23.33 14.08
CA TRP A 127 2.83 22.08 14.75
C TRP A 127 2.94 22.21 16.27
N TYR A 128 3.97 22.92 16.76
CA TYR A 128 4.13 23.23 18.19
C TYR A 128 2.98 24.08 18.75
N GLU A 129 2.50 25.09 18.01
CA GLU A 129 1.35 25.89 18.46
C GLU A 129 0.10 25.02 18.64
N HIS A 130 -0.16 24.10 17.71
CA HIS A 130 -1.26 23.15 17.83
C HIS A 130 -1.07 22.23 19.05
N LEU A 131 0.17 21.81 19.33
CA LEU A 131 0.48 21.02 20.53
C LEU A 131 0.20 21.83 21.80
N ILE A 132 0.62 23.09 21.85
CA ILE A 132 0.41 23.97 23.00
C ILE A 132 -1.08 24.17 23.26
N GLU A 133 -1.88 24.39 22.21
CA GLU A 133 -3.32 24.56 22.37
C GLU A 133 -4.00 23.28 22.87
N HIS A 134 -3.68 22.14 22.25
CA HIS A 134 -4.25 20.86 22.66
C HIS A 134 -3.80 20.44 24.06
N ALA A 135 -2.54 20.67 24.39
CA ALA A 135 -1.97 20.34 25.70
C ALA A 135 -2.65 21.09 26.85
N LYS A 136 -3.25 22.28 26.63
CA LYS A 136 -4.05 22.96 27.67
C LYS A 136 -5.22 22.11 28.11
N THR A 137 -5.88 21.44 27.16
CA THR A 137 -7.05 20.58 27.45
C THR A 137 -6.63 19.40 28.33
N LEU A 138 -5.51 18.76 27.99
CA LEU A 138 -4.92 17.65 28.74
C LEU A 138 -4.40 18.09 30.12
N GLN A 139 -3.78 19.27 30.19
CA GLN A 139 -3.25 19.83 31.43
C GLN A 139 -4.37 20.08 32.45
N SER A 140 -5.48 20.65 31.96
CA SER A 140 -6.66 20.97 32.77
C SER A 140 -7.53 19.75 33.14
N SER A 141 -7.20 18.57 32.61
CA SER A 141 -7.96 17.35 32.85
C SER A 141 -7.88 16.91 34.31
N ASP A 142 -9.02 16.47 34.86
CA ASP A 142 -9.10 15.82 36.17
C ASP A 142 -8.50 14.40 36.17
N HIS A 143 -8.16 13.86 35.01
CA HIS A 143 -7.47 12.59 34.87
C HIS A 143 -5.95 12.75 35.01
N PRO A 144 -5.21 11.74 35.51
CA PRO A 144 -3.76 11.76 35.46
C PRO A 144 -3.28 11.63 34.01
N VAL A 145 -2.57 12.65 33.53
CA VAL A 145 -2.07 12.72 32.15
C VAL A 145 -0.55 12.82 32.12
N VAL A 146 0.06 12.08 31.19
CA VAL A 146 1.46 12.23 30.82
C VAL A 146 1.57 12.55 29.32
N LEU A 147 2.30 13.61 29.01
CA LEU A 147 2.72 13.96 27.65
C LEU A 147 4.17 13.51 27.49
N ALA A 148 4.41 12.52 26.63
CA ALA A 148 5.69 11.83 26.51
C ALA A 148 6.15 11.72 25.06
N GLY A 149 7.44 11.92 24.82
CA GLY A 149 7.98 11.82 23.47
C GLY A 149 9.33 12.49 23.27
N ASP A 150 9.77 12.50 22.02
CA ASP A 150 10.88 13.32 21.54
C ASP A 150 10.33 14.67 21.07
N PHE A 151 10.64 15.72 21.84
CA PHE A 151 10.17 17.08 21.61
C PHE A 151 11.06 17.84 20.62
N ASN A 152 12.18 17.27 20.14
CA ASN A 152 13.10 17.93 19.23
C ASN A 152 13.39 19.40 19.63
N VAL A 153 13.59 19.64 20.92
CA VAL A 153 13.93 20.95 21.48
C VAL A 153 14.88 20.74 22.64
N VAL A 154 15.91 21.59 22.71
CA VAL A 154 16.83 21.64 23.85
C VAL A 154 16.39 22.82 24.72
N PRO A 155 15.72 22.61 25.87
CA PRO A 155 15.06 23.69 26.60
C PRO A 155 16.02 24.79 27.07
N THR A 156 17.17 24.39 27.64
CA THR A 156 18.16 25.31 28.20
C THR A 156 19.58 24.87 27.85
N ASP A 157 20.58 25.71 28.15
CA ASP A 157 21.98 25.36 27.94
C ASP A 157 22.48 24.27 28.92
N MET A 158 21.72 23.93 29.97
CA MET A 158 21.98 22.75 30.81
C MET A 158 21.60 21.44 30.12
N ASP A 159 20.80 21.50 29.06
CA ASP A 159 20.25 20.35 28.35
C ASP A 159 21.12 19.94 27.15
N ILE A 160 22.32 20.52 27.03
CA ILE A 160 23.29 20.23 25.97
C ILE A 160 24.72 20.29 26.50
N TYR A 161 25.59 19.41 26.02
CA TYR A 161 27.01 19.42 26.39
C TYR A 161 27.75 20.69 25.92
N ASN A 162 27.49 21.15 24.68
CA ASN A 162 28.08 22.34 24.07
C ASN A 162 27.12 22.96 23.03
N SER A 163 26.71 24.21 23.27
CA SER A 163 25.79 24.92 22.39
C SER A 163 26.43 25.42 21.08
N ARG A 164 27.75 25.66 21.03
CA ARG A 164 28.40 26.37 19.90
C ARG A 164 28.20 25.70 18.55
N SER A 165 28.31 24.37 18.49
CA SER A 165 28.12 23.61 17.24
C SER A 165 26.65 23.44 16.84
N TRP A 166 25.72 23.79 17.74
CA TRP A 166 24.29 23.60 17.59
C TRP A 166 23.52 24.92 17.43
N LEU A 167 24.19 26.07 17.44
CA LEU A 167 23.55 27.40 17.33
C LEU A 167 22.71 27.58 16.06
N LYS A 168 23.03 26.86 14.98
CA LYS A 168 22.25 26.89 13.73
C LYS A 168 21.18 25.79 13.66
N ASN A 169 21.10 24.93 14.67
CA ASN A 169 20.14 23.83 14.69
C ASN A 169 18.78 24.33 15.20
N ALA A 170 17.70 23.90 14.54
CA ALA A 170 16.32 24.17 14.91
C ALA A 170 15.98 23.83 16.37
N LEU A 171 16.68 22.87 16.99
CA LEU A 171 16.47 22.44 18.38
C LEU A 171 16.85 23.53 19.41
N LEU A 172 17.79 24.41 19.09
CA LEU A 172 18.32 25.44 20.00
C LEU A 172 17.79 26.85 19.69
N GLN A 173 16.94 26.99 18.67
CA GLN A 173 16.46 28.32 18.29
C GLN A 173 15.58 28.93 19.37
N PRO A 174 15.68 30.25 19.60
CA PRO A 174 14.86 30.96 20.58
C PRO A 174 13.37 30.63 20.46
N GLU A 175 12.84 30.58 19.24
CA GLU A 175 11.43 30.32 18.98
C GLU A 175 11.01 28.90 19.41
N SER A 176 11.88 27.89 19.22
CA SER A 176 11.59 26.53 19.71
C SER A 176 11.64 26.45 21.24
N ARG A 177 12.59 27.15 21.87
CA ARG A 177 12.70 27.22 23.33
C ARG A 177 11.50 27.95 23.94
N GLU A 178 11.08 29.05 23.33
CA GLU A 178 9.90 29.83 23.74
C GLU A 178 8.62 28.99 23.66
N CYS A 179 8.45 28.17 22.61
CA CYS A 179 7.33 27.23 22.55
C CYS A 179 7.34 26.23 23.72
N PHE A 180 8.48 25.63 24.04
CA PHE A 180 8.59 24.70 25.17
C PHE A 180 8.35 25.41 26.51
N GLU A 181 8.87 26.63 26.68
CA GLU A 181 8.64 27.45 27.87
C GLU A 181 7.16 27.79 28.04
N ARG A 182 6.46 28.20 26.98
CA ARG A 182 5.01 28.43 27.01
C ARG A 182 4.22 27.17 27.32
N LEU A 183 4.65 26.01 26.81
CA LEU A 183 4.04 24.73 27.15
C LEU A 183 4.17 24.47 28.67
N LEU A 184 5.37 24.57 29.24
CA LEU A 184 5.57 24.44 30.68
C LEU A 184 4.82 25.50 31.49
N GLY A 185 4.69 26.72 30.96
CA GLY A 185 3.94 27.82 31.55
C GLY A 185 2.46 27.53 31.79
N GLN A 186 1.91 26.47 31.18
CA GLN A 186 0.56 25.98 31.49
C GLN A 186 0.47 25.26 32.85
N GLY A 187 1.61 24.91 33.46
CA GLY A 187 1.67 24.16 34.72
C GLY A 187 1.96 22.67 34.56
N TRP A 188 2.61 22.26 33.46
CA TRP A 188 3.14 20.92 33.30
C TRP A 188 4.42 20.73 34.12
N LEU A 189 4.58 19.59 34.80
CA LEU A 189 5.80 19.25 35.52
C LEU A 189 6.74 18.43 34.62
N ASP A 190 7.92 18.97 34.30
CA ASP A 190 9.02 18.25 33.64
C ASP A 190 9.69 17.29 34.64
N SER A 191 9.41 15.99 34.52
CA SER A 191 9.80 14.98 35.52
C SER A 191 11.30 14.87 35.77
N LEU A 192 12.12 14.88 34.72
CA LEU A 192 13.58 14.81 34.85
C LEU A 192 14.13 16.07 35.48
N ARG A 193 13.75 17.26 34.99
CA ARG A 193 14.25 18.52 35.53
C ARG A 193 13.76 18.77 36.96
N HIS A 194 12.58 18.27 37.32
CA HIS A 194 12.05 18.36 38.68
C HIS A 194 12.87 17.54 39.68
N LEU A 195 13.24 16.29 39.33
CA LEU A 195 14.01 15.42 40.22
C LEU A 195 15.51 15.69 40.19
N TYR A 196 16.02 16.20 39.06
CA TYR A 196 17.44 16.52 38.86
C TYR A 196 17.61 17.98 38.42
N PRO A 197 17.33 18.96 39.30
CA PRO A 197 17.32 20.38 38.94
C PRO A 197 18.69 20.89 38.49
N GLU A 198 19.76 20.40 39.10
CA GLU A 198 21.14 20.87 38.87
C GLU A 198 21.98 19.90 38.02
N GLU A 199 21.49 18.68 37.76
CA GLU A 199 22.26 17.70 37.01
C GLU A 199 22.05 17.84 35.50
N ARG A 200 23.09 17.45 34.76
CA ARG A 200 23.04 17.33 33.29
C ARG A 200 22.66 15.91 32.94
N VAL A 201 21.37 15.71 32.69
CA VAL A 201 20.81 14.46 32.21
C VAL A 201 20.63 14.56 30.70
N TYR A 202 21.15 13.61 29.94
CA TYR A 202 20.98 13.54 28.49
C TYR A 202 20.14 12.31 28.12
N THR A 203 19.42 12.42 27.01
CA THR A 203 18.55 11.36 26.46
C THR A 203 18.95 10.98 25.04
N PHE A 204 19.77 11.80 24.38
CA PHE A 204 20.22 11.63 23.00
C PHE A 204 21.74 11.84 22.86
N TRP A 205 22.40 10.98 22.07
CA TRP A 205 23.82 11.06 21.70
C TRP A 205 24.03 10.66 20.24
N ASP A 206 24.40 11.64 19.43
CA ASP A 206 24.80 11.47 18.03
C ASP A 206 25.89 10.40 17.86
N TYR A 207 25.87 9.68 16.73
CA TYR A 207 26.82 8.62 16.40
C TYR A 207 28.24 9.15 16.12
N PHE A 208 28.38 10.42 15.78
CA PHE A 208 29.66 10.99 15.40
C PHE A 208 30.52 11.37 16.62
N ARG A 209 31.85 11.46 16.39
CA ARG A 209 32.85 12.05 17.30
C ARG A 209 32.92 11.44 18.71
N GLY A 210 32.43 10.22 18.89
CA GLY A 210 32.45 9.56 20.19
C GLY A 210 31.63 10.29 21.26
N HIS A 211 30.52 10.92 20.86
CA HIS A 211 29.66 11.67 21.78
C HIS A 211 29.07 10.79 22.88
N TRP A 212 28.79 9.52 22.59
CA TRP A 212 28.40 8.56 23.62
C TRP A 212 29.50 8.35 24.68
N GLN A 213 30.73 8.05 24.26
CA GLN A 213 31.86 7.75 25.16
C GLN A 213 32.27 8.95 26.02
N SER A 214 32.11 10.16 25.49
CA SER A 214 32.40 11.41 26.21
C SER A 214 31.19 11.96 26.98
N ASN A 215 30.04 11.27 26.95
CA ASN A 215 28.76 11.73 27.46
C ASN A 215 28.38 13.14 26.97
N SER A 216 28.65 13.43 25.70
CA SER A 216 28.33 14.69 25.03
C SER A 216 26.94 14.64 24.38
N GLY A 217 25.88 14.73 25.18
CA GLY A 217 24.50 14.51 24.74
C GLY A 217 23.60 15.74 24.72
N LEU A 218 22.33 15.49 24.38
CA LEU A 218 21.19 16.41 24.45
C LEU A 218 20.07 15.82 25.31
N ARG A 219 19.29 16.66 25.99
CA ARG A 219 18.00 16.28 26.60
C ARG A 219 16.86 16.82 25.72
N ILE A 220 16.23 15.91 24.99
CA ILE A 220 15.14 16.22 24.05
C ILE A 220 13.95 15.28 24.20
N ASP A 221 14.10 14.20 24.96
CA ASP A 221 13.01 13.28 25.33
C ASP A 221 12.47 13.68 26.71
N HIS A 222 11.17 13.94 26.78
CA HIS A 222 10.53 14.44 28.01
C HIS A 222 9.30 13.63 28.36
N LEU A 223 9.02 13.53 29.68
CA LEU A 223 7.74 13.10 30.21
C LEU A 223 7.20 14.23 31.10
N LEU A 224 6.19 14.93 30.59
CA LEU A 224 5.54 16.06 31.26
C LEU A 224 4.27 15.58 31.95
N LEU A 225 4.10 15.93 33.23
CA LEU A 225 2.99 15.47 34.07
C LEU A 225 2.02 16.60 34.36
N ASN A 226 0.72 16.33 34.23
CA ASN A 226 -0.29 17.29 34.64
C ASN A 226 -0.38 17.37 36.18
N PRO A 227 -1.06 18.39 36.75
CA PRO A 227 -1.14 18.59 38.20
C PRO A 227 -1.73 17.41 38.98
N VAL A 228 -2.55 16.57 38.34
CA VAL A 228 -3.15 15.38 38.96
C VAL A 228 -2.12 14.25 39.11
N LEU A 229 -1.25 14.07 38.11
CA LEU A 229 -0.24 13.02 38.10
C LEU A 229 1.06 13.43 38.80
N ALA A 230 1.43 14.71 38.74
CA ALA A 230 2.68 15.25 39.31
C ALA A 230 2.96 14.82 40.76
N PRO A 231 2.02 14.86 41.73
CA PRO A 231 2.25 14.44 43.11
C PRO A 231 2.55 12.95 43.28
N ARG A 232 2.32 12.13 42.24
CA ARG A 232 2.54 10.69 42.25
C ARG A 232 3.93 10.32 41.74
N LEU A 233 4.69 11.26 41.17
CA LEU A 233 6.06 11.03 40.72
C LEU A 233 6.96 10.60 41.90
N GLN A 234 7.62 9.45 41.76
CA GLN A 234 8.55 8.91 42.75
C GLN A 234 9.99 8.97 42.25
N GLU A 235 10.23 8.51 41.02
CA GLU A 235 11.56 8.44 40.41
C GLU A 235 11.46 8.80 38.92
N ALA A 236 12.58 9.24 38.36
CA ALA A 236 12.76 9.39 36.92
C ALA A 236 14.21 9.02 36.56
N GLY A 237 14.44 8.61 35.33
CA GLY A 237 15.76 8.22 34.89
C GLY A 237 15.85 8.01 33.38
N VAL A 238 17.07 7.69 32.95
CA VAL A 238 17.40 7.35 31.57
C VAL A 238 18.15 6.03 31.59
N ASP A 239 17.65 5.03 30.86
CA ASP A 239 18.30 3.73 30.70
C ASP A 239 19.45 3.84 29.68
N ALA A 240 20.42 4.70 29.98
CA ALA A 240 21.51 5.08 29.07
C ALA A 240 22.35 3.88 28.61
N TRP A 241 22.39 2.80 29.39
CA TRP A 241 23.07 1.55 28.99
C TRP A 241 22.60 1.02 27.63
N VAL A 242 21.33 1.25 27.26
CA VAL A 242 20.77 0.85 25.95
C VAL A 242 21.53 1.50 24.80
N ARG A 243 22.04 2.74 24.98
CA ARG A 243 22.85 3.44 23.97
C ARG A 243 24.22 2.80 23.75
N GLY A 244 24.69 1.99 24.71
CA GLY A 244 25.94 1.25 24.63
C GLY A 244 25.86 -0.08 23.87
N GLU A 245 24.65 -0.54 23.53
CA GLU A 245 24.44 -1.80 22.81
C GLU A 245 24.77 -1.70 21.32
N GLU A 246 25.04 -2.85 20.69
CA GLU A 246 25.26 -2.92 19.25
C GLU A 246 23.99 -2.51 18.49
N HIS A 247 24.14 -1.72 17.42
CA HIS A 247 23.05 -1.17 16.62
C HIS A 247 22.00 -0.34 17.39
N ALA A 248 22.34 0.17 18.58
CA ALA A 248 21.44 0.99 19.39
C ALA A 248 20.89 2.23 18.65
N SER A 249 19.75 2.72 19.14
CA SER A 249 19.26 4.06 18.79
C SER A 249 20.23 5.13 19.31
N ASP A 250 20.23 6.30 18.68
CA ASP A 250 20.89 7.51 19.18
C ASP A 250 20.17 8.12 20.39
N HIS A 251 18.96 7.66 20.68
CA HIS A 251 18.25 7.94 21.93
C HIS A 251 18.38 6.79 22.93
N ALA A 252 18.20 7.09 24.22
CA ALA A 252 18.03 6.11 25.28
C ALA A 252 16.61 6.21 25.89
N PRO A 253 16.02 5.09 26.33
CA PRO A 253 14.71 5.12 26.97
C PRO A 253 14.72 6.02 28.22
N THR A 254 13.80 6.99 28.24
CA THR A 254 13.61 7.91 29.36
C THR A 254 12.33 7.52 30.08
N TRP A 255 12.36 7.43 31.41
CA TRP A 255 11.26 6.85 32.17
C TRP A 255 10.99 7.56 33.49
N ILE A 256 9.78 7.34 34.01
CA ILE A 256 9.33 7.72 35.34
C ILE A 256 8.72 6.53 36.07
N ARG A 257 8.77 6.56 37.39
CA ARG A 257 7.99 5.69 38.28
C ARG A 257 7.00 6.52 39.06
N ILE A 258 5.75 6.09 39.05
CA ILE A 258 4.64 6.78 39.69
C ILE A 258 3.94 5.86 40.70
N ALA A 259 3.59 6.41 41.86
CA ALA A 259 2.82 5.72 42.88
C ALA A 259 1.37 5.48 42.41
N GLU A 260 0.76 4.38 42.85
CA GLU A 260 -0.70 4.24 42.86
C GLU A 260 -1.37 5.27 43.78
N SER A 261 -2.56 5.74 43.43
CA SER A 261 -3.30 6.75 44.21
C SER A 261 -3.51 6.34 45.68
N PRO A 262 -3.33 7.24 46.66
CA PRO A 262 -3.49 6.92 48.08
C PRO A 262 -4.96 6.59 48.43
N LYS A 263 -5.18 5.42 49.07
CA LYS A 263 -6.49 5.03 49.61
C LYS A 263 -6.85 5.90 50.83
N LYS A 264 -7.99 6.61 50.79
CA LYS A 264 -8.51 7.41 51.94
C LYS A 264 -8.74 6.55 53.20
N PRO A 265 -8.50 7.10 54.42
CA PRO A 265 -8.66 6.37 55.68
C PRO A 265 -10.14 6.11 56.01
N LYS A 266 -10.46 4.87 56.40
CA LYS A 266 -11.81 4.43 56.79
C LYS A 266 -12.15 4.89 58.21
N LYS A 267 -13.26 5.63 58.38
CA LYS A 267 -13.88 5.85 59.70
C LYS A 267 -14.65 4.61 60.14
N ASN A 268 -14.40 4.21 61.39
CA ASN A 268 -14.92 3.02 62.06
C ASN A 268 -16.45 3.01 62.18
N ALA A 269 -17.08 1.92 61.77
CA ALA A 269 -18.37 1.47 62.30
C ALA A 269 -18.22 0.00 62.73
N LYS A 270 -18.68 -0.28 63.95
CA LYS A 270 -18.42 -1.49 64.74
C LYS A 270 -18.93 -2.78 64.11
N LYS A 271 -18.16 -3.86 64.33
CA LYS A 271 -18.49 -5.27 64.09
C LYS A 271 -19.69 -5.74 64.91
N THR A 272 -20.48 -6.64 64.33
CA THR A 272 -21.02 -7.82 65.02
C THR A 272 -21.08 -8.99 64.04
N ASP A 273 -20.58 -10.14 64.48
CA ASP A 273 -20.33 -11.37 63.71
C ASP A 273 -21.61 -12.14 63.35
N VAL A 274 -21.67 -12.69 62.13
CA VAL A 274 -22.36 -13.97 61.82
C VAL A 274 -21.59 -14.71 60.72
N ALA A 275 -21.50 -16.04 60.89
CA ALA A 275 -20.79 -17.04 60.10
C ALA A 275 -21.36 -17.25 58.66
N PRO A 276 -20.72 -18.09 57.81
CA PRO A 276 -20.62 -17.88 56.36
C PRO A 276 -21.86 -18.38 55.59
N LEU A 277 -22.29 -17.61 54.59
CA LEU A 277 -23.17 -18.11 53.53
C LEU A 277 -22.86 -17.46 52.17
N ALA A 278 -22.60 -18.34 51.21
CA ALA A 278 -22.84 -18.27 49.76
C ALA A 278 -22.55 -16.95 49.00
N SER A 279 -21.69 -17.10 47.99
CA SER A 279 -21.50 -16.16 46.88
C SER A 279 -22.82 -15.69 46.28
N LYS A 280 -23.05 -14.38 46.24
CA LYS A 280 -24.07 -13.76 45.38
C LYS A 280 -23.41 -12.93 44.28
N SER A 281 -23.83 -13.23 43.06
CA SER A 281 -23.66 -12.51 41.80
C SER A 281 -24.04 -11.03 41.90
N HIS A 282 -23.48 -10.20 41.01
CA HIS A 282 -24.09 -8.91 40.69
C HIS A 282 -25.51 -9.17 40.14
N PRO A 283 -26.57 -8.50 40.65
CA PRO A 283 -27.95 -8.82 40.28
C PRO A 283 -28.31 -8.58 38.80
N ASN A 284 -27.49 -7.86 38.02
CA ASN A 284 -27.81 -7.51 36.62
C ASN A 284 -27.24 -8.45 35.54
N LEU A 285 -26.30 -9.35 35.86
CA LEU A 285 -25.74 -10.29 34.86
C LEU A 285 -26.24 -11.72 35.03
N GLU A 286 -27.15 -11.97 35.99
CA GLU A 286 -27.72 -13.30 36.21
C GLU A 286 -28.49 -13.79 34.99
N GLU A 287 -29.28 -12.92 34.36
CA GLU A 287 -30.00 -13.27 33.15
C GLU A 287 -29.06 -13.49 31.96
N TYR A 288 -27.99 -12.70 31.84
CA TYR A 288 -26.95 -12.87 30.84
C TYR A 288 -26.26 -14.23 30.97
N ASN A 289 -25.71 -14.53 32.15
CA ASN A 289 -25.01 -15.78 32.45
C ASN A 289 -25.92 -17.00 32.33
N ARG A 290 -27.20 -16.90 32.71
CA ARG A 290 -28.16 -18.01 32.59
C ARG A 290 -28.50 -18.37 31.14
N LYS A 291 -28.43 -17.40 30.23
CA LYS A 291 -28.81 -17.58 28.81
C LYS A 291 -27.68 -18.16 27.94
N ARG A 292 -26.43 -18.19 28.42
CA ARG A 292 -25.25 -18.62 27.65
C ARG A 292 -24.63 -19.90 28.21
N ASP A 293 -24.03 -20.68 27.32
CA ASP A 293 -23.19 -21.81 27.64
C ASP A 293 -21.75 -21.50 27.20
N PHE A 294 -20.94 -20.97 28.12
CA PHE A 294 -19.60 -20.43 27.82
C PHE A 294 -18.56 -21.49 27.44
N GLU A 295 -18.88 -22.79 27.55
CA GLU A 295 -18.04 -23.86 26.99
C GLU A 295 -18.27 -24.05 25.48
N ALA A 296 -19.39 -23.53 24.96
CA ALA A 296 -19.83 -23.72 23.58
C ALA A 296 -19.99 -22.41 22.80
N THR A 297 -20.15 -21.26 23.47
CA THR A 297 -20.13 -19.94 22.84
C THR A 297 -18.80 -19.22 23.09
N PRO A 298 -18.22 -18.51 22.10
CA PRO A 298 -17.04 -17.68 22.31
C PRO A 298 -17.34 -16.37 23.06
N GLU A 299 -18.60 -16.13 23.48
CA GLU A 299 -18.99 -14.95 24.24
C GLU A 299 -18.31 -14.90 25.64
N PRO A 300 -17.92 -13.72 26.14
CA PRO A 300 -17.26 -13.60 27.44
C PRO A 300 -18.21 -13.86 28.62
N SER A 301 -17.80 -14.70 29.57
CA SER A 301 -18.59 -14.95 30.78
C SER A 301 -18.70 -13.71 31.69
N GLY A 302 -19.84 -13.52 32.34
CA GLY A 302 -20.05 -12.44 33.32
C GLY A 302 -19.41 -12.69 34.70
N ALA A 303 -18.44 -13.61 34.81
CA ALA A 303 -17.74 -13.92 36.07
C ALA A 303 -16.55 -12.97 36.30
N LYS A 304 -16.40 -12.47 37.54
CA LYS A 304 -15.28 -11.55 37.87
C LYS A 304 -13.93 -12.27 37.89
N LYS A 305 -12.93 -11.71 37.19
CA LYS A 305 -11.53 -11.74 37.65
C LYS A 305 -11.43 -10.90 38.93
N THR A 306 -10.84 -11.45 39.98
CA THR A 306 -10.72 -10.81 41.31
C THR A 306 -9.93 -9.50 41.23
N LYS A 307 -10.55 -8.37 41.63
CA LYS A 307 -9.94 -7.30 42.45
C LYS A 307 -10.96 -6.21 42.86
N PHE A 308 -10.84 -5.82 44.13
CA PHE A 308 -11.36 -4.64 44.85
C PHE A 308 -12.78 -4.12 44.53
N ALA A 309 -13.71 -4.42 45.45
CA ALA A 309 -14.96 -3.67 45.60
C ALA A 309 -14.65 -2.21 45.97
N VAL A 310 -15.06 -1.26 45.11
CA VAL A 310 -15.06 0.18 45.38
C VAL A 310 -16.47 0.58 45.79
N ASN A 311 -16.56 1.24 46.95
CA ASN A 311 -17.79 1.79 47.49
C ASN A 311 -18.20 3.02 46.67
N HIS A 312 -19.30 2.95 45.91
CA HIS A 312 -19.87 4.10 45.22
C HIS A 312 -20.59 5.00 46.23
N LYS A 313 -20.00 6.16 46.53
CA LYS A 313 -20.76 7.37 46.86
C LYS A 313 -20.38 8.45 45.87
N ALA A 314 -21.41 9.00 45.23
CA ALA A 314 -21.39 9.88 44.07
C ALA A 314 -20.48 11.12 44.21
N LYS A 315 -19.72 11.41 43.13
CA LYS A 315 -19.63 12.73 42.47
C LYS A 315 -18.81 12.66 41.15
N ALA A 316 -19.44 13.21 40.10
CA ALA A 316 -19.00 13.55 38.72
C ALA A 316 -18.60 12.40 37.74
N PRO A 317 -19.07 12.44 36.47
CA PRO A 317 -19.05 11.29 35.57
C PRO A 317 -17.67 11.06 34.95
N ALA A 318 -17.13 9.86 35.13
CA ALA A 318 -16.05 9.34 34.31
C ALA A 318 -16.52 9.19 32.85
N ALA A 319 -15.59 9.22 31.87
CA ALA A 319 -15.91 8.87 30.49
C ALA A 319 -16.49 7.45 30.44
N LEU A 320 -17.72 7.31 29.94
CA LEU A 320 -18.43 6.04 29.83
C LEU A 320 -18.34 5.55 28.38
N GLN A 321 -18.04 4.26 28.19
CA GLN A 321 -17.91 3.71 26.84
C GLN A 321 -19.28 3.39 26.23
N PHE A 322 -19.36 3.43 24.91
CA PHE A 322 -20.45 2.84 24.16
C PHE A 322 -19.92 1.94 23.05
N CYS A 323 -20.74 0.97 22.65
CA CYS A 323 -20.49 0.16 21.46
C CYS A 323 -21.81 -0.09 20.74
N ILE A 324 -21.73 -0.28 19.43
CA ILE A 324 -22.83 -0.71 18.58
C ILE A 324 -22.36 -1.97 17.87
N GLN A 325 -23.02 -3.09 18.10
CA GLN A 325 -22.70 -4.34 17.42
C GLN A 325 -23.71 -4.61 16.32
N LYS A 326 -23.25 -4.88 15.09
CA LYS A 326 -24.09 -5.40 14.03
C LYS A 326 -24.18 -6.91 14.23
N HIS A 327 -25.40 -7.41 14.31
CA HIS A 327 -25.68 -8.78 14.73
C HIS A 327 -26.67 -9.44 13.77
N ASP A 328 -26.21 -10.43 13.01
CA ASP A 328 -27.08 -11.25 12.15
C ASP A 328 -27.51 -12.52 12.87
N ALA A 329 -28.42 -12.32 13.83
CA ALA A 329 -29.07 -13.41 14.54
C ALA A 329 -30.20 -14.02 13.66
N SER A 330 -31.37 -14.29 14.27
CA SER A 330 -32.59 -14.63 13.49
C SER A 330 -33.01 -13.55 12.49
N ARG A 331 -32.59 -12.30 12.72
CA ARG A 331 -32.71 -11.15 11.81
C ARG A 331 -31.56 -10.20 12.08
N LEU A 332 -31.03 -9.57 11.04
CA LEU A 332 -30.06 -8.50 11.16
C LEU A 332 -30.61 -7.35 12.02
N HIS A 333 -29.85 -6.94 13.03
CA HIS A 333 -30.13 -5.77 13.86
C HIS A 333 -28.81 -5.17 14.38
N TYR A 334 -28.91 -3.98 15.00
CA TYR A 334 -27.79 -3.28 15.60
C TYR A 334 -28.01 -3.17 17.11
N ASP A 335 -27.19 -3.85 17.90
CA ASP A 335 -27.22 -3.78 19.35
C ASP A 335 -26.50 -2.50 19.82
N PHE A 336 -27.27 -1.48 20.17
CA PHE A 336 -26.78 -0.23 20.76
C PHE A 336 -26.56 -0.41 22.26
N ARG A 337 -25.36 -0.13 22.77
CA ARG A 337 -25.02 -0.38 24.18
C ARG A 337 -24.30 0.80 24.82
N LEU A 338 -24.75 1.19 26.01
CA LEU A 338 -24.15 2.25 26.84
C LEU A 338 -23.65 1.66 28.15
N GLU A 339 -22.42 1.96 28.55
CA GLU A 339 -21.94 1.64 29.89
C GLU A 339 -22.65 2.49 30.94
N LEU A 340 -23.31 1.83 31.90
CA LEU A 340 -23.94 2.45 33.06
C LEU A 340 -23.94 1.46 34.23
N ASP A 341 -23.58 1.94 35.42
CA ASP A 341 -23.51 1.16 36.66
C ASP A 341 -22.66 -0.13 36.57
N GLY A 342 -21.57 -0.09 35.79
CA GLY A 342 -20.63 -1.21 35.65
C GLY A 342 -21.12 -2.35 34.75
N THR A 343 -22.14 -2.09 33.92
CA THR A 343 -22.70 -3.02 32.93
C THR A 343 -23.02 -2.28 31.62
N LEU A 344 -23.16 -3.00 30.51
CA LEU A 344 -23.64 -2.45 29.25
C LEU A 344 -25.16 -2.55 29.16
N LYS A 345 -25.85 -1.41 29.33
CA LYS A 345 -27.29 -1.29 29.06
C LYS A 345 -27.50 -1.39 27.56
N SER A 346 -28.43 -2.23 27.13
CA SER A 346 -28.41 -2.76 25.78
C SER A 346 -29.77 -2.69 25.09
N TRP A 347 -29.77 -2.28 23.83
CA TRP A 347 -30.96 -2.19 23.00
C TRP A 347 -30.72 -2.71 21.57
N ALA A 348 -31.55 -3.63 21.12
CA ALA A 348 -31.57 -4.07 19.72
C ALA A 348 -32.32 -3.05 18.85
N VAL A 349 -31.65 -2.51 17.82
CA VAL A 349 -32.16 -1.52 16.87
C VAL A 349 -32.27 -2.17 15.48
N PRO A 350 -33.45 -2.68 15.06
CA PRO A 350 -33.57 -3.51 13.85
C PRO A 350 -33.15 -2.84 12.54
N LYS A 351 -33.38 -1.53 12.42
CA LYS A 351 -33.02 -0.73 11.23
C LYS A 351 -31.70 0.02 11.39
N GLY A 352 -30.96 -0.22 12.47
CA GLY A 352 -29.76 0.54 12.82
C GLY A 352 -30.04 2.00 13.20
N PRO A 353 -29.01 2.73 13.64
CA PRO A 353 -29.08 4.18 13.90
C PRO A 353 -29.38 4.96 12.60
N SER A 354 -29.86 6.20 12.72
CA SER A 354 -30.04 7.14 11.60
C SER A 354 -29.49 8.51 12.00
N LEU A 355 -28.80 9.19 11.08
CA LEU A 355 -28.34 10.56 11.27
C LEU A 355 -29.44 11.60 11.01
N ASP A 356 -30.64 11.17 10.60
CA ASP A 356 -31.77 12.05 10.33
C ASP A 356 -32.57 12.34 11.62
N PRO A 357 -32.65 13.60 12.07
CA PRO A 357 -33.40 13.96 13.27
C PRO A 357 -34.91 13.71 13.17
N GLN A 358 -35.46 13.56 11.96
CA GLN A 358 -36.88 13.24 11.74
C GLN A 358 -37.16 11.74 11.86
N VAL A 359 -36.14 10.88 11.82
CA VAL A 359 -36.28 9.42 11.83
C VAL A 359 -36.11 8.87 13.24
N LYS A 360 -37.20 8.33 13.79
CA LYS A 360 -37.19 7.68 15.12
C LYS A 360 -36.93 6.18 14.97
N ARG A 361 -35.75 5.71 15.40
CA ARG A 361 -35.38 4.29 15.32
C ARG A 361 -35.87 3.53 16.56
N LEU A 362 -36.67 2.48 16.35
CA LEU A 362 -37.12 1.60 17.42
C LEU A 362 -35.91 0.88 18.05
N ALA A 363 -35.80 0.96 19.37
CA ALA A 363 -34.75 0.35 20.18
C ALA A 363 -35.40 -0.55 21.24
N MET A 364 -35.23 -1.87 21.11
CA MET A 364 -35.82 -2.86 22.01
C MET A 364 -34.84 -3.20 23.12
N HIS A 365 -35.18 -2.88 24.37
CA HIS A 365 -34.29 -3.16 25.51
C HIS A 365 -34.10 -4.66 25.71
N VAL A 366 -32.84 -5.11 25.79
CA VAL A 366 -32.45 -6.51 26.05
C VAL A 366 -31.74 -6.62 27.41
N GLU A 367 -31.29 -7.81 27.81
CA GLU A 367 -30.54 -7.96 29.06
C GLU A 367 -29.21 -7.17 29.06
N ASP A 368 -28.71 -6.85 30.26
CA ASP A 368 -27.43 -6.17 30.41
C ASP A 368 -26.28 -7.12 30.03
N HIS A 369 -25.20 -6.56 29.47
CA HIS A 369 -24.02 -7.32 29.05
C HIS A 369 -22.80 -6.95 29.92
N PRO A 370 -21.83 -7.87 30.09
CA PRO A 370 -20.57 -7.52 30.76
C PRO A 370 -19.79 -6.50 29.94
N ILE A 371 -18.97 -5.68 30.60
CA ILE A 371 -18.16 -4.64 29.93
C ILE A 371 -17.26 -5.24 28.84
N ASP A 372 -16.65 -6.40 29.11
CA ASP A 372 -15.76 -7.12 28.18
C ASP A 372 -16.48 -7.52 26.87
N TYR A 373 -17.82 -7.51 26.83
CA TYR A 373 -18.60 -7.77 25.62
C TYR A 373 -18.50 -6.65 24.57
N ALA A 374 -18.07 -5.43 24.95
CA ALA A 374 -18.00 -4.28 24.05
C ALA A 374 -17.05 -4.46 22.87
N THR A 375 -16.06 -5.34 22.99
CA THR A 375 -15.05 -5.65 21.96
C THR A 375 -15.23 -7.02 21.34
N PHE A 376 -16.33 -7.72 21.66
CA PHE A 376 -16.59 -9.06 21.14
C PHE A 376 -17.01 -9.02 19.67
N GLU A 377 -16.28 -9.79 18.84
CA GLU A 377 -16.64 -10.15 17.47
C GLU A 377 -16.49 -11.65 17.27
N GLY A 378 -17.43 -12.26 16.55
CA GLY A 378 -17.39 -13.69 16.27
C GLY A 378 -18.74 -14.27 15.87
N SER A 379 -18.73 -15.55 15.55
CA SER A 379 -19.92 -16.34 15.21
C SER A 379 -20.41 -17.07 16.45
N ILE A 380 -21.62 -16.75 16.92
CA ILE A 380 -22.29 -17.48 18.00
C ILE A 380 -22.92 -18.74 17.37
N PRO A 381 -22.55 -19.96 17.81
CA PRO A 381 -22.99 -21.20 17.15
C PRO A 381 -24.51 -21.42 17.14
N GLU A 382 -25.01 -22.13 16.12
CA GLU A 382 -26.43 -22.48 16.03
C GLU A 382 -26.91 -23.27 17.25
N GLY A 383 -28.12 -22.97 17.74
CA GLY A 383 -28.69 -23.57 18.94
C GLY A 383 -28.39 -22.79 20.24
N HIS A 384 -27.46 -21.83 20.22
CA HIS A 384 -27.17 -20.95 21.36
C HIS A 384 -27.99 -19.65 21.30
N TYR A 385 -28.20 -19.02 22.46
CA TYR A 385 -28.96 -17.78 22.54
C TYR A 385 -28.20 -16.64 21.84
N GLY A 386 -28.83 -16.04 20.82
CA GLY A 386 -28.15 -15.05 19.98
C GLY A 386 -27.30 -15.66 18.86
N ALA A 387 -27.52 -16.92 18.47
CA ALA A 387 -26.83 -17.55 17.34
C ALA A 387 -26.83 -16.66 16.09
N GLY A 388 -25.65 -16.44 15.51
CA GLY A 388 -25.45 -15.45 14.46
C GLY A 388 -24.05 -14.83 14.50
N ASP A 389 -23.69 -14.12 13.43
CA ASP A 389 -22.45 -13.36 13.38
C ASP A 389 -22.62 -12.02 14.10
N VAL A 390 -21.61 -11.65 14.87
CA VAL A 390 -21.54 -10.38 15.61
C VAL A 390 -20.24 -9.67 15.24
N ILE A 391 -20.35 -8.40 14.82
CA ILE A 391 -19.22 -7.49 14.64
C ILE A 391 -19.47 -6.19 15.42
N VAL A 392 -18.41 -5.49 15.82
CA VAL A 392 -18.49 -4.15 16.42
C VAL A 392 -18.57 -3.13 15.28
N TRP A 393 -19.77 -2.62 15.04
CA TRP A 393 -20.07 -1.68 13.96
C TRP A 393 -19.66 -0.25 14.27
N ASP A 394 -19.74 0.18 15.53
CA ASP A 394 -19.24 1.48 16.00
C ASP A 394 -18.86 1.39 17.48
N ARG A 395 -17.94 2.23 17.92
CA ARG A 395 -17.52 2.32 19.33
C ARG A 395 -17.02 3.72 19.63
N GLY A 396 -17.02 4.06 20.92
CA GLY A 396 -16.43 5.31 21.38
C GLY A 396 -16.83 5.65 22.79
N VAL A 397 -16.86 6.94 23.09
CA VAL A 397 -17.29 7.47 24.38
C VAL A 397 -18.65 8.16 24.24
N TRP A 398 -19.48 8.01 25.27
CA TRP A 398 -20.72 8.76 25.35
C TRP A 398 -20.69 9.68 26.58
N LYS A 399 -21.14 10.93 26.37
CA LYS A 399 -21.19 11.94 27.42
C LYS A 399 -22.65 12.22 27.77
N PRO A 400 -23.12 11.84 28.97
CA PRO A 400 -24.48 12.17 29.39
C PRO A 400 -24.61 13.68 29.63
N LEU A 401 -25.73 14.27 29.19
CA LEU A 401 -26.03 15.70 29.42
C LEU A 401 -26.75 15.98 30.75
N SER A 402 -27.10 14.93 31.49
CA SER A 402 -27.72 14.96 32.82
C SER A 402 -27.23 13.75 33.63
N ASP A 403 -27.66 13.59 34.88
CA ASP A 403 -27.32 12.37 35.64
C ASP A 403 -27.81 11.12 34.86
N PRO A 404 -26.90 10.21 34.45
CA PRO A 404 -27.26 9.13 33.54
C PRO A 404 -28.11 8.04 34.21
N ALA A 405 -27.94 7.81 35.52
CA ALA A 405 -28.74 6.83 36.26
C ALA A 405 -30.17 7.32 36.44
N GLU A 406 -30.34 8.60 36.81
CA GLU A 406 -31.65 9.23 36.92
C GLU A 406 -32.35 9.30 35.55
N ALA A 407 -31.65 9.77 34.51
CA ALA A 407 -32.17 9.89 33.15
C ALA A 407 -32.58 8.53 32.55
N TYR A 408 -31.81 7.47 32.79
CA TYR A 408 -32.17 6.10 32.39
C TYR A 408 -33.42 5.61 33.15
N SER A 409 -33.51 5.86 34.45
CA SER A 409 -34.68 5.47 35.27
C SER A 409 -35.98 6.17 34.82
N GLN A 410 -35.88 7.45 34.44
CA GLN A 410 -36.97 8.25 33.89
C GLN A 410 -37.28 7.90 32.42
N GLY A 411 -36.46 7.07 31.78
CA GLY A 411 -36.63 6.66 30.40
C GLY A 411 -36.33 7.76 29.39
N ARG A 412 -35.46 8.73 29.72
CA ARG A 412 -35.13 9.87 28.86
C ARG A 412 -33.65 10.21 28.98
N LEU A 413 -32.83 9.54 28.18
CA LEU A 413 -31.39 9.80 28.10
C LEU A 413 -31.12 10.81 26.99
N LYS A 414 -30.42 11.89 27.33
CA LYS A 414 -29.81 12.81 26.37
C LYS A 414 -28.30 12.74 26.52
N PHE A 415 -27.61 12.53 25.41
CA PHE A 415 -26.17 12.33 25.44
C PHE A 415 -25.52 12.73 24.11
N GLU A 416 -24.23 12.99 24.19
CA GLU A 416 -23.35 13.17 23.04
C GLU A 416 -22.60 11.86 22.78
N LEU A 417 -22.55 11.43 21.52
CA LEU A 417 -21.69 10.34 21.07
C LEU A 417 -20.44 10.91 20.41
N GLN A 418 -19.29 10.31 20.73
CA GLN A 418 -18.03 10.52 20.04
C GLN A 418 -17.52 9.13 19.64
N GLY A 419 -18.06 8.62 18.54
CA GLY A 419 -17.67 7.35 17.95
C GLY A 419 -16.98 7.52 16.61
N GLU A 420 -16.48 6.39 16.09
CA GLU A 420 -15.82 6.33 14.79
C GLU A 420 -16.79 6.59 13.64
N LYS A 421 -18.08 6.23 13.81
CA LYS A 421 -19.13 6.47 12.81
C LYS A 421 -20.18 7.47 13.27
N LEU A 422 -20.66 7.34 14.50
CA LEU A 422 -21.69 8.22 15.04
C LEU A 422 -21.07 9.33 15.89
N SER A 423 -21.45 10.57 15.59
CA SER A 423 -21.03 11.76 16.33
C SER A 423 -22.21 12.69 16.64
N GLY A 424 -22.03 13.57 17.63
CA GLY A 424 -22.98 14.61 18.00
C GLY A 424 -24.02 14.17 19.03
N LEU A 425 -25.11 14.93 19.13
CA LEU A 425 -26.16 14.79 20.13
C LEU A 425 -27.24 13.78 19.74
N TRP A 426 -27.65 12.96 20.71
CA TRP A 426 -28.64 11.90 20.58
C TRP A 426 -29.61 11.87 21.77
N ASN A 427 -30.80 11.31 21.53
CA ASN A 427 -31.82 11.06 22.54
C ASN A 427 -32.23 9.59 22.49
N LEU A 428 -32.32 8.95 23.66
CA LEU A 428 -32.90 7.62 23.83
C LEU A 428 -34.08 7.74 24.78
N VAL A 429 -35.29 7.58 24.24
CA VAL A 429 -36.56 7.90 24.94
C VAL A 429 -37.46 6.67 25.02
N LYS A 430 -37.98 6.38 26.20
CA LYS A 430 -38.92 5.30 26.49
C LYS A 430 -40.36 5.74 26.18
N GLY A 431 -41.04 4.96 25.34
CA GLY A 431 -42.43 5.18 24.96
C GLY A 431 -43.42 4.89 26.09
N HIS A 432 -44.63 5.44 25.96
CA HIS A 432 -45.76 5.21 26.87
C HIS A 432 -46.74 4.23 26.22
N SER A 433 -46.56 2.92 26.44
CA SER A 433 -47.51 1.89 25.99
C SER A 433 -47.74 0.85 27.09
N GLU A 434 -48.93 0.25 27.13
CA GLU A 434 -49.40 -0.71 28.17
C GLU A 434 -48.99 -2.17 27.88
N GLY A 435 -47.87 -2.39 27.19
CA GLY A 435 -47.34 -3.73 26.89
C GLY A 435 -46.31 -4.25 27.92
N LYS A 436 -46.06 -5.57 27.93
CA LYS A 436 -45.08 -6.24 28.83
C LYS A 436 -43.65 -5.68 28.74
N GLN A 437 -43.26 -5.05 27.63
CA GLN A 437 -42.02 -4.28 27.48
C GLN A 437 -42.33 -2.96 26.77
N LYS A 438 -41.92 -1.83 27.37
CA LYS A 438 -42.10 -0.49 26.77
C LYS A 438 -41.02 -0.26 25.69
N PRO A 439 -41.39 0.13 24.46
CA PRO A 439 -40.42 0.37 23.37
C PRO A 439 -39.58 1.62 23.67
N TRP A 440 -38.29 1.60 23.34
CA TRP A 440 -37.46 2.80 23.33
C TRP A 440 -37.27 3.31 21.90
N PHE A 441 -36.90 4.57 21.77
CA PHE A 441 -36.59 5.20 20.49
C PHE A 441 -35.25 5.91 20.57
N LEU A 442 -34.33 5.54 19.67
CA LEU A 442 -33.07 6.24 19.43
C LEU A 442 -33.31 7.30 18.34
N ILE A 443 -32.99 8.55 18.65
CA ILE A 443 -33.31 9.72 17.81
C ILE A 443 -32.10 10.65 17.77
N LYS A 444 -31.63 10.97 16.57
CA LYS A 444 -30.58 11.97 16.36
C LYS A 444 -31.12 13.37 16.68
N HIS A 445 -30.33 14.20 17.36
CA HIS A 445 -30.67 15.61 17.53
C HIS A 445 -30.23 16.42 16.31
N GLN A 446 -30.92 17.53 16.01
CA GLN A 446 -30.47 18.49 15.01
C GLN A 446 -29.19 19.19 15.50
N ASP A 447 -28.06 18.90 14.87
CA ASP A 447 -26.75 19.53 15.09
C ASP A 447 -25.91 19.42 13.80
N ASP A 448 -24.63 19.77 13.85
CA ASP A 448 -23.72 19.80 12.70
C ASP A 448 -23.46 18.42 12.07
N PHE A 449 -23.79 17.33 12.76
CA PHE A 449 -23.64 15.95 12.29
C PHE A 449 -24.95 15.34 11.78
N ALA A 450 -26.07 16.06 11.89
CA ALA A 450 -27.36 15.61 11.39
C ALA A 450 -27.39 15.65 9.86
N ARG A 451 -27.89 14.57 9.24
CA ARG A 451 -28.05 14.44 7.77
C ARG A 451 -29.36 13.76 7.42
N PRO A 452 -30.10 14.20 6.39
CA PRO A 452 -31.31 13.51 5.93
C PRO A 452 -31.01 12.06 5.48
N GLU A 453 -31.86 11.11 5.85
CA GLU A 453 -31.66 9.67 5.53
C GLU A 453 -31.71 9.43 4.01
N SER A 454 -32.42 10.29 3.26
CA SER A 454 -32.47 10.25 1.80
C SER A 454 -31.16 10.64 1.12
N GLU A 455 -30.29 11.41 1.78
CA GLU A 455 -29.00 11.85 1.25
C GLU A 455 -27.86 10.93 1.70
N TYR A 456 -27.91 10.44 2.93
CA TYR A 456 -26.85 9.63 3.51
C TYR A 456 -27.38 8.64 4.56
N ASP A 457 -27.34 7.34 4.24
CA ASP A 457 -27.70 6.25 5.15
C ASP A 457 -26.42 5.62 5.72
N VAL A 458 -26.02 6.06 6.92
CA VAL A 458 -24.78 5.64 7.59
C VAL A 458 -24.64 4.12 7.70
N VAL A 459 -25.76 3.40 7.79
CA VAL A 459 -25.77 1.94 7.95
C VAL A 459 -25.43 1.23 6.64
N LYS A 460 -25.75 1.83 5.48
CA LYS A 460 -25.40 1.32 4.15
C LYS A 460 -24.02 1.77 3.70
N GLU A 461 -23.68 3.02 3.99
CA GLU A 461 -22.43 3.63 3.54
C GLU A 461 -21.21 3.15 4.33
N LEU A 462 -21.39 2.78 5.62
CA LEU A 462 -20.32 2.28 6.49
C LEU A 462 -20.73 0.96 7.16
N PRO A 463 -20.88 -0.15 6.41
CA PRO A 463 -21.47 -1.40 6.93
C PRO A 463 -20.51 -2.27 7.78
N ASP A 464 -19.21 -1.95 7.76
CA ASP A 464 -18.11 -2.82 8.24
C ASP A 464 -17.79 -2.63 9.72
N SER A 465 -16.95 -3.48 10.28
CA SER A 465 -16.48 -3.37 11.65
C SER A 465 -15.48 -2.22 11.81
N VAL A 466 -15.50 -1.55 12.97
CA VAL A 466 -14.46 -0.59 13.36
C VAL A 466 -13.23 -1.26 14.00
N LEU A 467 -13.32 -2.55 14.37
CA LEU A 467 -12.20 -3.30 14.94
C LEU A 467 -11.46 -4.13 13.90
N SER A 468 -12.19 -4.81 13.03
CA SER A 468 -11.62 -5.81 12.12
C SER A 468 -11.86 -5.50 10.64
N GLU A 469 -12.55 -4.41 10.31
CA GLU A 469 -12.99 -4.05 8.95
C GLU A 469 -13.85 -5.14 8.28
N ARG A 470 -14.31 -6.16 9.03
CA ARG A 470 -15.18 -7.24 8.55
C ARG A 470 -16.60 -6.73 8.35
N THR A 471 -17.29 -7.26 7.34
CA THR A 471 -18.71 -6.99 7.12
C THR A 471 -19.58 -8.21 7.47
N ILE A 472 -20.84 -7.97 7.82
CA ILE A 472 -21.87 -9.01 7.92
C ILE A 472 -22.87 -8.83 6.77
N ILE A 473 -23.00 -9.87 5.94
CA ILE A 473 -24.04 -10.00 4.92
C ILE A 473 -25.21 -10.75 5.56
N ALA A 474 -26.40 -10.13 5.59
CA ALA A 474 -27.56 -10.70 6.27
C ALA A 474 -28.03 -12.01 5.60
N LYS A 475 -28.24 -13.06 6.41
CA LYS A 475 -28.84 -14.31 5.96
C LYS A 475 -30.33 -14.10 5.64
N THR A 476 -30.77 -14.48 4.44
CA THR A 476 -32.20 -14.49 4.08
C THR A 476 -32.92 -15.65 4.76
N HIS A 477 -33.44 -15.43 5.97
CA HIS A 477 -34.17 -16.46 6.73
C HIS A 477 -35.55 -16.79 6.14
N GLY A 478 -35.64 -17.92 5.45
CA GLY A 478 -36.89 -18.60 5.08
C GLY A 478 -37.48 -19.40 6.26
N GLY A 479 -38.82 -19.38 6.40
CA GLY A 479 -39.53 -19.92 7.56
C GLY A 479 -39.40 -21.43 7.82
N LYS A 480 -39.40 -21.79 9.11
CA LYS A 480 -39.24 -23.13 9.72
C LYS A 480 -40.25 -24.20 9.26
N ALA A 481 -39.79 -25.46 9.18
CA ALA A 481 -40.58 -26.63 9.60
C ALA A 481 -39.71 -27.81 10.12
N ALA A 482 -40.00 -28.17 11.39
CA ALA A 482 -39.90 -29.41 12.18
C ALA A 482 -38.90 -30.57 11.89
N ALA A 483 -38.43 -31.14 13.02
CA ALA A 483 -37.41 -32.18 13.24
C ALA A 483 -37.71 -33.60 12.68
N PRO A 484 -36.69 -34.49 12.53
CA PRO A 484 -36.74 -35.69 11.70
C PRO A 484 -37.22 -36.96 12.43
N LYS A 485 -37.85 -37.86 11.69
CA LYS A 485 -38.06 -39.28 12.02
C LYS A 485 -37.79 -40.16 10.77
N PRO A 486 -37.48 -41.46 10.94
CA PRO A 486 -36.52 -42.20 10.13
C PRO A 486 -36.99 -42.50 8.69
N VAL A 487 -36.01 -42.50 7.78
CA VAL A 487 -36.18 -42.70 6.35
C VAL A 487 -36.47 -44.17 6.03
N GLU A 488 -37.71 -44.46 5.64
CA GLU A 488 -38.01 -45.56 4.74
C GLU A 488 -37.92 -45.07 3.28
N THR A 489 -37.28 -45.89 2.46
CA THR A 489 -36.97 -45.66 1.05
C THR A 489 -38.20 -45.45 0.18
N VAL A 490 -38.29 -44.31 -0.52
CA VAL A 490 -39.22 -44.09 -1.64
C VAL A 490 -38.51 -43.31 -2.77
N PRO A 491 -38.76 -43.64 -4.06
CA PRO A 491 -37.86 -43.34 -5.18
C PRO A 491 -37.90 -41.90 -5.68
N ALA A 492 -36.81 -41.51 -6.36
CA ALA A 492 -36.59 -40.20 -6.96
C ALA A 492 -37.73 -39.77 -7.90
N ALA A 493 -38.40 -38.67 -7.55
CA ALA A 493 -39.37 -37.99 -8.39
C ALA A 493 -38.71 -36.78 -9.09
N LYS A 494 -38.66 -36.82 -10.42
CA LYS A 494 -38.26 -35.72 -11.30
C LYS A 494 -39.09 -34.46 -11.00
N LYS A 495 -38.44 -33.41 -10.50
CA LYS A 495 -39.02 -32.04 -10.45
C LYS A 495 -38.46 -31.19 -11.59
N LYS A 496 -39.38 -30.51 -12.26
CA LYS A 496 -39.18 -29.68 -13.46
C LYS A 496 -38.10 -28.61 -13.24
N THR A 497 -37.13 -28.59 -14.15
CA THR A 497 -36.12 -27.55 -14.32
C THR A 497 -36.76 -26.25 -14.80
N GLY A 498 -36.33 -25.13 -14.22
CA GLY A 498 -36.56 -23.81 -14.78
C GLY A 498 -36.05 -23.77 -16.23
N ASN A 499 -36.85 -23.17 -17.10
CA ASN A 499 -36.73 -23.28 -18.55
C ASN A 499 -35.61 -22.37 -19.08
N THR A 500 -34.34 -22.70 -18.83
CA THR A 500 -33.21 -22.15 -19.57
C THR A 500 -32.95 -23.09 -20.74
N GLN A 501 -33.32 -22.70 -21.96
CA GLN A 501 -33.14 -23.54 -23.14
C GLN A 501 -31.65 -23.64 -23.50
N LEU A 502 -31.00 -24.77 -23.15
CA LEU A 502 -29.60 -25.06 -23.47
C LEU A 502 -29.47 -25.46 -24.96
N THR A 503 -29.26 -24.48 -25.83
CA THR A 503 -29.11 -24.70 -27.27
C THR A 503 -27.79 -25.38 -27.57
N GLY A 504 -27.83 -26.54 -28.22
CA GLY A 504 -26.62 -27.33 -28.54
C GLY A 504 -26.32 -28.47 -27.56
N ALA A 505 -27.13 -28.65 -26.50
CA ALA A 505 -26.98 -29.77 -25.58
C ALA A 505 -27.36 -31.09 -26.27
N GLN A 506 -26.49 -32.10 -26.18
CA GLN A 506 -26.71 -33.40 -26.81
C GLN A 506 -26.83 -34.48 -25.75
N ALA A 507 -27.82 -35.37 -25.89
CA ALA A 507 -27.89 -36.56 -25.04
C ALA A 507 -26.68 -37.46 -25.35
N ALA A 508 -25.87 -37.77 -24.34
CA ALA A 508 -24.67 -38.58 -24.49
C ALA A 508 -24.39 -39.36 -23.20
N GLU A 509 -23.80 -40.55 -23.33
CA GLU A 509 -23.25 -41.27 -22.18
C GLU A 509 -22.16 -40.44 -21.50
N MET A 510 -22.00 -40.61 -20.19
CA MET A 510 -21.06 -39.82 -19.42
C MET A 510 -19.62 -40.20 -19.77
N PRO A 511 -18.77 -39.25 -20.19
CA PRO A 511 -17.39 -39.57 -20.53
C PRO A 511 -16.59 -40.06 -19.33
N ASP A 512 -15.75 -41.08 -19.56
CA ASP A 512 -14.80 -41.60 -18.55
C ASP A 512 -13.77 -40.55 -18.13
N SER A 513 -13.37 -39.68 -19.07
CA SER A 513 -12.46 -38.57 -18.80
C SER A 513 -12.73 -37.39 -19.72
N ILE A 514 -12.57 -36.17 -19.18
CA ILE A 514 -12.58 -34.92 -19.94
C ILE A 514 -11.31 -34.16 -19.58
N LYS A 515 -10.54 -33.74 -20.59
CA LYS A 515 -9.39 -32.87 -20.39
C LYS A 515 -9.87 -31.41 -20.27
N PRO A 516 -9.26 -30.61 -19.38
CA PRO A 516 -9.64 -29.20 -19.25
C PRO A 516 -9.25 -28.40 -20.49
N GLU A 517 -10.04 -27.38 -20.82
CA GLU A 517 -9.70 -26.35 -21.80
C GLU A 517 -8.55 -25.47 -21.26
N LEU A 518 -7.61 -25.11 -22.15
CA LEU A 518 -6.41 -24.35 -21.77
C LEU A 518 -6.37 -22.98 -22.44
N ALA A 519 -6.21 -21.93 -21.63
CA ALA A 519 -6.17 -20.56 -22.11
C ALA A 519 -4.84 -20.19 -22.80
N THR A 520 -4.90 -19.39 -23.85
CA THR A 520 -3.75 -18.86 -24.59
C THR A 520 -3.24 -17.54 -23.99
N LEU A 521 -1.93 -17.40 -23.78
CA LEU A 521 -1.34 -16.15 -23.28
C LEU A 521 -1.41 -15.08 -24.38
N VAL A 522 -1.92 -13.90 -24.07
CA VAL A 522 -1.97 -12.74 -24.98
C VAL A 522 -1.45 -11.50 -24.24
N GLU A 523 -0.95 -10.51 -25.00
CA GLU A 523 -0.40 -9.27 -24.42
C GLU A 523 -1.48 -8.25 -24.06
N SER A 524 -2.59 -8.22 -24.80
CA SER A 524 -3.73 -7.33 -24.56
C SER A 524 -5.05 -8.03 -24.87
N ALA A 525 -6.13 -7.47 -24.32
CA ALA A 525 -7.48 -7.94 -24.57
C ALA A 525 -7.83 -7.81 -26.07
N PRO A 526 -8.20 -8.90 -26.76
CA PRO A 526 -8.61 -8.85 -28.15
C PRO A 526 -9.97 -8.16 -28.29
N GLY A 527 -10.21 -7.53 -29.44
CA GLY A 527 -11.52 -6.98 -29.78
C GLY A 527 -12.62 -8.06 -29.91
N GLY A 528 -13.88 -7.64 -29.79
CA GLY A 528 -15.08 -8.49 -29.90
C GLY A 528 -15.78 -8.73 -28.56
N ASP A 529 -16.76 -9.62 -28.55
CA ASP A 529 -17.52 -9.95 -27.35
C ASP A 529 -16.79 -10.98 -26.48
N TRP A 530 -16.23 -10.51 -25.35
CA TRP A 530 -15.49 -11.31 -24.39
C TRP A 530 -16.01 -11.09 -22.98
N ARG A 531 -15.90 -12.12 -22.13
CA ARG A 531 -16.19 -12.07 -20.70
C ARG A 531 -14.89 -12.33 -19.92
N TYR A 532 -14.62 -11.52 -18.91
CA TYR A 532 -13.37 -11.60 -18.14
C TYR A 532 -13.66 -12.00 -16.71
N GLU A 533 -12.95 -13.01 -16.21
CA GLU A 533 -12.99 -13.46 -14.82
C GLU A 533 -11.58 -13.40 -14.20
N ILE A 534 -11.49 -13.49 -12.87
CA ILE A 534 -10.19 -13.49 -12.18
C ILE A 534 -9.40 -14.72 -12.60
N LYS A 535 -8.12 -14.52 -12.96
CA LYS A 535 -7.19 -15.63 -13.07
C LYS A 535 -6.74 -16.05 -11.67
N PHE A 536 -7.26 -17.17 -11.20
CA PHE A 536 -6.80 -17.81 -9.98
C PHE A 536 -5.42 -18.46 -10.17
N ASP A 537 -4.73 -18.59 -9.05
CA ASP A 537 -3.39 -19.14 -8.92
C ASP A 537 -3.44 -20.34 -7.96
N GLY A 538 -3.88 -21.48 -8.48
CA GLY A 538 -4.19 -22.68 -7.69
C GLY A 538 -3.97 -23.99 -8.45
N TYR A 539 -4.62 -25.06 -7.95
CA TYR A 539 -4.63 -26.35 -8.64
C TYR A 539 -5.91 -26.52 -9.45
N ARG A 540 -5.75 -26.71 -10.76
CA ARG A 540 -6.84 -27.03 -11.69
C ARG A 540 -7.40 -28.42 -11.40
N ILE A 541 -8.69 -28.50 -11.06
CA ILE A 541 -9.40 -29.75 -10.76
C ILE A 541 -10.61 -29.91 -11.69
N MET A 542 -10.82 -31.14 -12.14
CA MET A 542 -12.02 -31.61 -12.84
C MET A 542 -12.80 -32.51 -11.89
N ALA A 543 -14.01 -32.13 -11.50
CA ALA A 543 -14.87 -32.95 -10.65
C ALA A 543 -15.80 -33.80 -11.52
N ARG A 544 -15.72 -35.13 -11.39
CA ARG A 544 -16.63 -36.09 -12.01
C ARG A 544 -17.64 -36.54 -10.95
N ILE A 545 -18.93 -36.38 -11.25
CA ILE A 545 -20.02 -36.96 -10.45
C ILE A 545 -20.67 -38.05 -11.28
N ASP A 546 -20.79 -39.24 -10.70
CA ASP A 546 -21.35 -40.44 -11.34
C ASP A 546 -22.22 -41.20 -10.33
N ALA A 547 -23.54 -41.18 -10.50
CA ALA A 547 -24.49 -41.82 -9.58
C ALA A 547 -24.23 -41.43 -8.10
N GLY A 548 -23.95 -40.15 -7.85
CA GLY A 548 -23.65 -39.61 -6.52
C GLY A 548 -22.21 -39.84 -6.02
N LYS A 549 -21.36 -40.56 -6.76
CA LYS A 549 -19.93 -40.70 -6.44
C LYS A 549 -19.14 -39.53 -7.03
N VAL A 550 -18.47 -38.78 -6.16
CA VAL A 550 -17.60 -37.65 -6.56
C VAL A 550 -16.16 -38.11 -6.66
N GLN A 551 -15.49 -37.74 -7.76
CA GLN A 551 -14.05 -37.90 -7.95
C GLN A 551 -13.43 -36.58 -8.43
N LEU A 552 -12.29 -36.22 -7.84
CA LEU A 552 -11.58 -34.97 -8.12
C LEU A 552 -10.28 -35.27 -8.85
N PHE A 553 -10.25 -35.00 -10.15
CA PHE A 553 -9.08 -35.26 -11.00
C PHE A 553 -8.25 -33.99 -11.20
N THR A 554 -6.94 -34.10 -11.03
CA THR A 554 -6.02 -33.02 -11.46
C THR A 554 -6.04 -32.86 -12.98
N ARG A 555 -5.46 -31.77 -13.47
CA ARG A 555 -5.24 -31.53 -14.91
C ARG A 555 -4.66 -32.73 -15.69
N ASN A 556 -3.84 -33.56 -15.07
CA ASN A 556 -3.23 -34.74 -15.72
C ASN A 556 -4.00 -36.06 -15.46
N GLY A 557 -5.18 -35.99 -14.83
CA GLY A 557 -6.05 -37.14 -14.57
C GLY A 557 -5.74 -37.92 -13.29
N HIS A 558 -4.90 -37.39 -12.38
CA HIS A 558 -4.67 -38.05 -11.09
C HIS A 558 -5.83 -37.80 -10.14
N ASP A 559 -6.35 -38.86 -9.53
CA ASP A 559 -7.42 -38.78 -8.54
C ASP A 559 -6.89 -38.25 -7.19
N TRP A 560 -7.32 -37.04 -6.82
CA TRP A 560 -6.98 -36.34 -5.58
C TRP A 560 -8.16 -36.29 -4.59
N THR A 561 -9.21 -37.09 -4.79
CA THR A 561 -10.39 -37.13 -3.92
C THR A 561 -10.01 -37.35 -2.45
N HIS A 562 -9.05 -38.24 -2.17
CA HIS A 562 -8.56 -38.51 -0.81
C HIS A 562 -7.85 -37.33 -0.14
N LYS A 563 -7.31 -36.38 -0.92
CA LYS A 563 -6.67 -35.16 -0.40
C LYS A 563 -7.66 -34.02 -0.18
N LEU A 564 -8.82 -34.09 -0.81
CA LEU A 564 -9.84 -33.03 -0.85
C LEU A 564 -11.21 -33.58 -0.41
N PRO A 565 -11.31 -34.23 0.77
CA PRO A 565 -12.55 -34.90 1.20
C PRO A 565 -13.71 -33.93 1.41
N ARG A 566 -13.45 -32.72 1.94
CA ARG A 566 -14.49 -31.71 2.20
C ARG A 566 -15.08 -31.15 0.90
N GLN A 567 -14.25 -30.92 -0.12
CA GLN A 567 -14.71 -30.46 -1.43
C GLN A 567 -15.50 -31.55 -2.15
N ALA A 568 -15.08 -32.81 -2.02
CA ALA A 568 -15.84 -33.94 -2.57
C ALA A 568 -17.22 -34.08 -1.91
N GLU A 569 -17.31 -33.89 -0.58
CA GLU A 569 -18.56 -33.88 0.17
C GLU A 569 -19.47 -32.70 -0.24
N ALA A 570 -18.92 -31.50 -0.35
CA ALA A 570 -19.68 -30.32 -0.78
C ALA A 570 -20.29 -30.52 -2.19
N ILE A 571 -19.52 -31.09 -3.12
CA ILE A 571 -20.02 -31.42 -4.47
C ILE A 571 -21.08 -32.52 -4.42
N ALA A 572 -20.92 -33.53 -3.57
CA ALA A 572 -21.93 -34.57 -3.39
C ALA A 572 -23.25 -33.98 -2.87
N GLY A 573 -23.18 -32.93 -2.04
CA GLY A 573 -24.31 -32.16 -1.54
C GLY A 573 -25.15 -31.48 -2.64
N LEU A 574 -24.59 -31.24 -3.82
CA LEU A 574 -25.34 -30.73 -4.99
C LEU A 574 -26.38 -31.73 -5.52
N ALA A 575 -26.31 -33.00 -5.08
CA ALA A 575 -27.26 -34.07 -5.40
C ALA A 575 -27.49 -34.27 -6.92
N LEU A 576 -26.40 -34.25 -7.69
CA LEU A 576 -26.43 -34.42 -9.15
C LEU A 576 -26.36 -35.89 -9.53
N GLU A 577 -27.11 -36.28 -10.57
CA GLU A 577 -27.11 -37.66 -11.08
C GLU A 577 -25.78 -37.95 -11.79
N SER A 578 -25.34 -37.05 -12.66
CA SER A 578 -24.05 -37.12 -13.34
C SER A 578 -23.58 -35.73 -13.76
N ALA A 579 -22.28 -35.42 -13.64
CA ALA A 579 -21.74 -34.13 -14.10
C ALA A 579 -20.22 -34.16 -14.26
N TRP A 580 -19.72 -33.25 -15.09
CA TRP A 580 -18.32 -32.82 -15.08
C TRP A 580 -18.28 -31.33 -14.77
N LEU A 581 -17.56 -30.95 -13.72
CA LEU A 581 -17.36 -29.56 -13.30
C LEU A 581 -15.89 -29.18 -13.42
N ASP A 582 -15.61 -27.98 -13.90
CA ASP A 582 -14.27 -27.50 -14.20
C ASP A 582 -13.96 -26.24 -13.38
N GLY A 583 -12.95 -26.33 -12.51
CA GLY A 583 -12.65 -25.26 -11.55
C GLY A 583 -11.20 -25.25 -11.07
N GLU A 584 -10.91 -24.40 -10.09
CA GLU A 584 -9.59 -24.20 -9.52
C GLU A 584 -9.66 -24.16 -7.99
N MET A 585 -8.77 -24.92 -7.34
CA MET A 585 -8.65 -25.00 -5.90
C MET A 585 -7.70 -23.91 -5.40
N VAL A 586 -8.17 -23.09 -4.47
CA VAL A 586 -7.47 -21.88 -4.03
C VAL A 586 -7.57 -21.72 -2.52
N VAL A 587 -6.52 -21.20 -1.89
CA VAL A 587 -6.57 -20.71 -0.51
C VAL A 587 -6.37 -19.20 -0.60
N ALA A 588 -7.27 -18.43 0.02
CA ALA A 588 -7.07 -16.99 0.17
C ALA A 588 -6.21 -16.70 1.40
N ASN A 589 -5.36 -15.68 1.33
CA ASN A 589 -4.68 -15.12 2.49
C ASN A 589 -5.64 -14.25 3.33
N ASP A 590 -5.13 -13.67 4.42
CA ASP A 590 -5.89 -12.82 5.34
C ASP A 590 -6.48 -11.55 4.66
N GLU A 591 -6.01 -11.18 3.46
CA GLU A 591 -6.51 -10.06 2.63
C GLU A 591 -7.54 -10.52 1.57
N GLY A 592 -7.91 -11.82 1.54
CA GLY A 592 -8.85 -12.38 0.56
C GLY A 592 -8.24 -12.69 -0.82
N VAL A 593 -6.92 -12.57 -0.98
CA VAL A 593 -6.19 -12.80 -2.25
C VAL A 593 -5.70 -14.25 -2.33
N PRO A 594 -5.85 -14.94 -3.49
CA PRO A 594 -5.25 -16.25 -3.73
C PRO A 594 -3.76 -16.34 -3.35
N ASP A 595 -3.42 -17.26 -2.46
CA ASP A 595 -2.06 -17.54 -2.01
C ASP A 595 -1.70 -19.02 -2.26
N PHE A 596 -0.88 -19.22 -3.30
CA PHE A 596 -0.44 -20.54 -3.70
C PHE A 596 0.45 -21.23 -2.65
N GLN A 597 1.27 -20.47 -1.91
CA GLN A 597 2.13 -21.04 -0.87
C GLN A 597 1.28 -21.55 0.30
N ALA A 598 0.25 -20.80 0.68
CA ALA A 598 -0.73 -21.23 1.67
C ALA A 598 -1.49 -22.50 1.22
N LEU A 599 -1.83 -22.60 -0.07
CA LEU A 599 -2.45 -23.79 -0.66
C LEU A 599 -1.53 -25.03 -0.56
N GLN A 600 -0.23 -24.89 -0.83
CA GLN A 600 0.72 -25.99 -0.68
C GLN A 600 0.83 -26.46 0.77
N ASN A 601 0.95 -25.51 1.70
CA ASN A 601 1.00 -25.81 3.13
C ASN A 601 -0.29 -26.53 3.60
N ALA A 602 -1.46 -26.17 3.06
CA ALA A 602 -2.72 -26.84 3.39
C ALA A 602 -2.72 -28.33 3.01
N PHE A 603 -2.09 -28.70 1.88
CA PHE A 603 -1.91 -30.09 1.48
C PHE A 603 -0.87 -30.84 2.33
N GLU A 604 0.21 -30.18 2.77
CA GLU A 604 1.26 -30.81 3.59
C GLU A 604 0.80 -31.06 5.03
N VAL A 605 0.02 -30.13 5.61
CA VAL A 605 -0.44 -30.21 7.01
C VAL A 605 -1.77 -30.97 7.15
N GLY A 606 -2.38 -31.39 6.03
CA GLY A 606 -3.66 -32.12 6.03
C GLY A 606 -4.87 -31.27 6.42
N ARG A 607 -4.78 -29.93 6.29
CA ARG A 607 -5.85 -28.97 6.61
C ARG A 607 -6.59 -28.52 5.34
N SER A 608 -7.21 -29.46 4.64
CA SER A 608 -7.94 -29.18 3.38
C SER A 608 -9.26 -28.40 3.56
N GLY A 609 -9.69 -28.13 4.79
CA GLY A 609 -10.94 -27.43 5.11
C GLY A 609 -11.00 -25.96 4.66
N ASN A 610 -9.86 -25.29 4.51
CA ASN A 610 -9.79 -23.87 4.09
C ASN A 610 -9.59 -23.70 2.58
N ILE A 611 -9.59 -24.79 1.80
CA ILE A 611 -9.41 -24.75 0.35
C ILE A 611 -10.78 -24.51 -0.30
N VAL A 612 -10.92 -23.38 -0.99
CA VAL A 612 -12.12 -23.01 -1.73
C VAL A 612 -12.00 -23.52 -3.17
N TYR A 613 -13.09 -24.05 -3.73
CA TYR A 613 -13.17 -24.52 -5.11
C TYR A 613 -13.94 -23.53 -5.97
N TYR A 614 -13.22 -22.73 -6.76
CA TYR A 614 -13.80 -21.80 -7.71
C TYR A 614 -14.15 -22.52 -9.02
N LEU A 615 -15.45 -22.69 -9.27
CA LEU A 615 -16.03 -23.37 -10.42
C LEU A 615 -16.38 -22.37 -11.51
N PHE A 616 -16.04 -22.69 -12.76
CA PHE A 616 -16.18 -21.70 -13.84
C PHE A 616 -16.57 -22.23 -15.22
N ASP A 617 -16.69 -23.56 -15.39
CA ASP A 617 -17.40 -24.17 -16.52
C ASP A 617 -18.03 -25.54 -16.15
N LEU A 618 -19.00 -25.96 -16.96
CA LEU A 618 -19.84 -27.17 -16.79
C LEU A 618 -19.92 -27.93 -18.13
N PRO A 619 -18.93 -28.79 -18.46
CA PRO A 619 -18.93 -29.53 -19.71
C PRO A 619 -20.02 -30.61 -19.85
N TYR A 620 -20.54 -31.15 -18.75
CA TYR A 620 -21.54 -32.23 -18.78
C TYR A 620 -22.48 -32.13 -17.56
N LEU A 621 -23.79 -32.35 -17.78
CA LEU A 621 -24.79 -32.37 -16.71
C LEU A 621 -25.94 -33.34 -17.03
N ASN A 622 -26.21 -34.28 -16.12
CA ASN A 622 -27.37 -35.17 -16.08
C ASN A 622 -27.75 -35.80 -17.44
N GLY A 623 -26.83 -36.56 -18.05
CA GLY A 623 -27.09 -37.21 -19.34
C GLY A 623 -26.85 -36.33 -20.58
N MET A 624 -26.51 -35.05 -20.39
CA MET A 624 -26.34 -34.09 -21.47
C MET A 624 -24.88 -33.62 -21.57
N ASP A 625 -24.30 -33.80 -22.75
CA ASP A 625 -23.04 -33.17 -23.14
C ASP A 625 -23.30 -31.71 -23.49
N LEU A 626 -22.66 -30.81 -22.75
CA LEU A 626 -22.83 -29.38 -22.89
C LEU A 626 -21.66 -28.74 -23.63
N ARG A 627 -20.65 -29.49 -24.10
CA ARG A 627 -19.45 -28.88 -24.71
C ARG A 627 -19.76 -28.03 -25.93
N GLU A 628 -20.77 -28.40 -26.73
CA GLU A 628 -21.22 -27.61 -27.89
C GLU A 628 -22.23 -26.50 -27.54
N VAL A 629 -22.68 -26.41 -26.28
CA VAL A 629 -23.58 -25.34 -25.81
C VAL A 629 -22.78 -24.04 -25.66
N PRO A 630 -23.31 -22.87 -26.06
CA PRO A 630 -22.62 -21.59 -25.88
C PRO A 630 -22.19 -21.31 -24.44
N LEU A 631 -20.99 -20.76 -24.25
CA LEU A 631 -20.39 -20.43 -22.95
C LEU A 631 -21.35 -19.77 -21.95
N GLN A 632 -22.14 -18.79 -22.38
CA GLN A 632 -23.05 -18.01 -21.52
C GLN A 632 -24.08 -18.94 -20.86
N GLN A 633 -24.59 -19.89 -21.62
CA GLN A 633 -25.62 -20.81 -21.17
C GLN A 633 -25.04 -21.86 -20.23
N ARG A 634 -23.82 -22.37 -20.50
CA ARG A 634 -23.11 -23.28 -19.59
C ARG A 634 -22.82 -22.61 -18.25
N ARG A 635 -22.31 -21.38 -18.27
CA ARG A 635 -22.04 -20.59 -17.07
C ARG A 635 -23.31 -20.26 -16.28
N ALA A 636 -24.39 -19.86 -16.96
CA ALA A 636 -25.68 -19.62 -16.31
C ALA A 636 -26.24 -20.89 -15.65
N ALA A 637 -26.13 -22.04 -16.32
CA ALA A 637 -26.52 -23.33 -15.75
C ALA A 637 -25.66 -23.71 -14.53
N LEU A 638 -24.36 -23.46 -14.58
CA LEU A 638 -23.44 -23.66 -13.45
C LEU A 638 -23.75 -22.72 -12.27
N SER A 639 -24.02 -21.44 -12.53
CA SER A 639 -24.41 -20.49 -11.49
C SER A 639 -25.70 -20.94 -10.78
N GLN A 640 -26.75 -21.28 -11.54
CA GLN A 640 -28.00 -21.82 -10.99
C GLN A 640 -27.84 -23.15 -10.24
N LEU A 641 -26.84 -23.96 -10.62
CA LEU A 641 -26.50 -25.19 -9.93
C LEU A 641 -25.93 -24.89 -8.54
N LEU A 642 -25.06 -23.89 -8.45
CA LEU A 642 -24.35 -23.50 -7.23
C LEU A 642 -25.19 -22.63 -6.30
N GLU A 643 -26.17 -21.88 -6.80
CA GLU A 643 -27.18 -21.19 -5.98
C GLU A 643 -27.94 -22.12 -5.02
N ARG A 644 -27.93 -23.44 -5.30
CA ARG A 644 -28.56 -24.46 -4.44
C ARG A 644 -27.63 -24.99 -3.36
N SER A 645 -26.34 -24.66 -3.41
CA SER A 645 -25.36 -25.02 -2.39
C SER A 645 -25.38 -23.99 -1.28
N GLU A 646 -25.51 -24.44 -0.04
CA GLU A 646 -25.31 -23.60 1.16
C GLU A 646 -23.85 -23.66 1.65
N ASP A 647 -22.97 -24.36 0.92
CA ASP A 647 -21.58 -24.60 1.29
C ASP A 647 -20.63 -23.56 0.68
N ASP A 648 -20.07 -22.68 1.50
CA ASP A 648 -19.19 -21.56 1.11
C ASP A 648 -17.86 -22.00 0.45
N ILE A 649 -17.56 -23.29 0.48
CA ILE A 649 -16.37 -23.90 -0.16
C ILE A 649 -16.53 -23.97 -1.68
N LEU A 650 -17.76 -24.08 -2.19
CA LEU A 650 -18.01 -24.06 -3.63
C LEU A 650 -18.39 -22.64 -4.05
N ARG A 651 -17.56 -22.03 -4.90
CA ARG A 651 -17.83 -20.66 -5.39
C ARG A 651 -17.91 -20.63 -6.89
N PHE A 652 -18.88 -19.90 -7.41
CA PHE A 652 -18.93 -19.59 -8.83
C PHE A 652 -17.92 -18.47 -9.15
N SER A 653 -17.13 -18.62 -10.21
CA SER A 653 -16.25 -17.55 -10.70
C SER A 653 -17.05 -16.56 -11.55
N GLU A 654 -17.44 -15.44 -10.96
CA GLU A 654 -18.13 -14.38 -11.69
C GLU A 654 -17.24 -13.71 -12.76
N ASP A 655 -17.88 -13.28 -13.84
CA ASP A 655 -17.29 -12.46 -14.88
C ASP A 655 -17.73 -11.00 -14.73
N PHE A 656 -16.82 -10.10 -15.07
CA PHE A 656 -16.97 -8.66 -14.91
C PHE A 656 -17.45 -8.01 -16.22
N GLY A 657 -18.19 -6.90 -16.08
CA GLY A 657 -18.81 -6.18 -17.20
C GLY A 657 -18.03 -4.93 -17.65
N GLU A 658 -16.94 -4.62 -16.98
CA GLU A 658 -16.10 -3.45 -17.20
C GLU A 658 -15.07 -3.64 -18.32
N GLU A 659 -14.45 -2.53 -18.73
CA GLU A 659 -13.40 -2.54 -19.75
C GLU A 659 -12.20 -3.42 -19.33
N PRO A 660 -11.70 -4.31 -20.22
CA PRO A 660 -10.68 -5.31 -19.86
C PRO A 660 -9.38 -4.70 -19.32
N ASP A 661 -8.97 -3.54 -19.83
CA ASP A 661 -7.77 -2.84 -19.37
C ASP A 661 -7.96 -2.27 -17.95
N ALA A 662 -9.15 -1.81 -17.60
CA ALA A 662 -9.47 -1.35 -16.25
C ALA A 662 -9.52 -2.51 -15.26
N LEU A 663 -10.09 -3.65 -15.66
CA LEU A 663 -10.11 -4.88 -14.88
C LEU A 663 -8.71 -5.44 -14.66
N LEU A 664 -7.87 -5.45 -15.71
CA LEU A 664 -6.50 -5.94 -15.60
C LEU A 664 -5.68 -5.05 -14.67
N ASN A 665 -5.79 -3.72 -14.82
CA ASN A 665 -5.14 -2.77 -13.91
C ASN A 665 -5.56 -2.97 -12.45
N SER A 666 -6.85 -3.20 -12.21
CA SER A 666 -7.40 -3.44 -10.87
C SER A 666 -6.88 -4.77 -10.30
N ALA A 667 -6.93 -5.85 -11.08
CA ALA A 667 -6.36 -7.15 -10.71
C ALA A 667 -4.86 -7.02 -10.35
N CYS A 668 -4.10 -6.23 -11.11
CA CYS A 668 -2.68 -6.00 -10.87
C CYS A 668 -2.41 -5.17 -9.61
N GLN A 669 -3.24 -4.16 -9.32
CA GLN A 669 -3.16 -3.39 -8.06
C GLN A 669 -3.47 -4.27 -6.84
N MET A 670 -4.43 -5.18 -6.97
CA MET A 670 -4.79 -6.18 -5.95
C MET A 670 -3.80 -7.36 -5.89
N LYS A 671 -2.68 -7.30 -6.63
CA LYS A 671 -1.64 -8.34 -6.70
C LYS A 671 -2.16 -9.73 -7.15
N MET A 672 -3.30 -9.79 -7.83
CA MET A 672 -3.82 -11.03 -8.44
C MET A 672 -2.92 -11.48 -9.60
N GLU A 673 -3.05 -12.74 -10.04
CA GLU A 673 -2.22 -13.26 -11.14
C GLU A 673 -2.55 -12.59 -12.49
N GLY A 674 -3.83 -12.29 -12.71
CA GLY A 674 -4.33 -11.60 -13.91
C GLY A 674 -5.80 -11.92 -14.19
N LEU A 675 -6.17 -11.98 -15.47
CA LEU A 675 -7.53 -12.26 -15.92
C LEU A 675 -7.58 -13.43 -16.90
N ILE A 676 -8.69 -14.17 -16.88
CA ILE A 676 -9.06 -15.12 -17.94
C ILE A 676 -10.18 -14.48 -18.77
N GLY A 677 -9.92 -14.28 -20.05
CA GLY A 677 -10.93 -13.85 -21.02
C GLY A 677 -11.53 -15.05 -21.74
N LYS A 678 -12.85 -15.13 -21.84
CA LYS A 678 -13.57 -16.19 -22.55
C LYS A 678 -14.49 -15.58 -23.61
N ARG A 679 -14.39 -16.05 -24.85
CA ARG A 679 -15.14 -15.50 -25.99
C ARG A 679 -16.63 -15.84 -25.86
N VAL A 680 -17.48 -14.85 -26.08
CA VAL A 680 -18.92 -15.05 -26.08
C VAL A 680 -19.34 -16.00 -27.20
N GLY A 681 -20.27 -16.92 -26.92
CA GLY A 681 -20.72 -17.93 -27.89
C GLY A 681 -19.80 -19.14 -28.10
N SER A 682 -18.62 -19.21 -27.48
CA SER A 682 -17.65 -20.30 -27.70
C SER A 682 -18.11 -21.65 -27.11
N SER A 683 -17.75 -22.74 -27.80
CA SER A 683 -17.86 -24.11 -27.30
C SER A 683 -16.69 -24.45 -26.36
N TYR A 684 -16.85 -25.48 -25.52
CA TYR A 684 -15.81 -25.97 -24.64
C TYR A 684 -14.90 -26.94 -25.40
N THR A 685 -13.62 -26.60 -25.55
CA THR A 685 -12.66 -27.45 -26.28
C THR A 685 -11.60 -27.99 -25.33
N SER A 686 -11.53 -29.32 -25.17
CA SER A 686 -10.58 -30.04 -24.29
C SER A 686 -9.11 -29.99 -24.79
N ARG A 687 -8.64 -28.82 -25.20
CA ARG A 687 -7.31 -28.50 -25.73
C ARG A 687 -6.97 -27.04 -25.44
N ARG A 688 -5.80 -26.57 -25.89
CA ARG A 688 -5.52 -25.14 -25.89
C ARG A 688 -6.34 -24.44 -26.98
N SER A 689 -7.04 -23.38 -26.60
CA SER A 689 -7.93 -22.62 -27.49
C SER A 689 -7.57 -21.15 -27.50
N GLY A 690 -7.88 -20.48 -28.61
CA GLY A 690 -7.87 -19.02 -28.72
C GLY A 690 -9.16 -18.38 -28.22
N ASP A 691 -10.18 -19.17 -27.86
CA ASP A 691 -11.44 -18.68 -27.29
C ASP A 691 -11.36 -18.47 -25.78
N TRP A 692 -10.34 -19.04 -25.15
CA TRP A 692 -9.94 -18.74 -23.78
C TRP A 692 -8.55 -18.13 -23.82
N ILE A 693 -8.41 -16.95 -23.24
CA ILE A 693 -7.16 -16.21 -23.18
C ILE A 693 -6.78 -15.92 -21.74
N LYS A 694 -5.49 -15.76 -21.46
CA LYS A 694 -5.00 -15.31 -20.17
C LYS A 694 -4.18 -14.03 -20.35
N LEU A 695 -4.52 -13.02 -19.56
CA LEU A 695 -3.77 -11.79 -19.37
C LEU A 695 -3.10 -11.88 -18.00
N LYS A 696 -1.80 -11.60 -17.91
CA LYS A 696 -1.03 -11.73 -16.65
C LYS A 696 -0.53 -10.37 -16.17
N CYS A 697 -0.59 -10.13 -14.87
CA CYS A 697 -0.10 -8.91 -14.23
C CYS A 697 1.42 -8.87 -14.05
N LYS A 698 2.04 -10.04 -13.86
CA LYS A 698 3.49 -10.20 -13.66
C LYS A 698 3.99 -11.43 -14.40
N ARG A 699 5.27 -11.45 -14.79
CA ARG A 699 5.91 -12.62 -15.40
C ARG A 699 6.19 -13.66 -14.32
N ARG A 700 5.30 -14.66 -14.24
CA ARG A 700 5.37 -15.80 -13.32
C ARG A 700 5.10 -17.08 -14.10
N GLN A 701 5.97 -18.08 -13.94
CA GLN A 701 5.83 -19.38 -14.60
C GLN A 701 6.57 -20.48 -13.83
N GLU A 702 6.40 -21.70 -14.30
CA GLU A 702 7.14 -22.87 -13.80
C GLU A 702 8.51 -23.01 -14.44
N PHE A 703 9.48 -23.44 -13.64
CA PHE A 703 10.81 -23.81 -14.05
C PHE A 703 11.17 -25.19 -13.52
N ILE A 704 12.04 -25.89 -14.23
CA ILE A 704 12.57 -27.18 -13.81
C ILE A 704 13.74 -26.93 -12.86
N VAL A 705 13.76 -27.57 -11.70
CA VAL A 705 14.89 -27.49 -10.77
C VAL A 705 15.97 -28.44 -11.25
N VAL A 706 17.08 -27.88 -11.74
CA VAL A 706 18.20 -28.63 -12.35
C VAL A 706 19.42 -28.73 -11.44
N GLY A 707 19.42 -28.01 -10.33
CA GLY A 707 20.52 -28.00 -9.37
C GLY A 707 20.25 -27.08 -8.18
N TYR A 708 21.19 -27.03 -7.25
CA TYR A 708 21.22 -26.04 -6.17
C TYR A 708 22.66 -25.61 -5.84
N SER A 709 22.82 -24.47 -5.17
CA SER A 709 24.13 -23.97 -4.74
C SER A 709 24.32 -24.09 -3.23
N GLU A 710 25.57 -24.21 -2.79
CA GLU A 710 25.96 -24.19 -1.38
C GLU A 710 25.41 -22.94 -0.65
N PRO A 711 25.06 -23.07 0.64
CA PRO A 711 24.55 -21.95 1.43
C PRO A 711 25.62 -20.85 1.61
N LYS A 712 25.15 -19.61 1.80
CA LYS A 712 25.98 -18.43 2.09
C LYS A 712 25.35 -17.61 3.22
N GLY A 713 26.18 -17.01 4.08
CA GLY A 713 25.71 -16.22 5.21
C GLY A 713 25.08 -17.09 6.30
N ALA A 714 23.96 -16.64 6.88
CA ALA A 714 23.26 -17.32 7.99
C ALA A 714 22.40 -18.53 7.58
N ARG A 715 22.36 -18.91 6.30
CA ARG A 715 21.57 -20.06 5.82
C ARG A 715 22.32 -21.38 6.02
N SER A 716 21.61 -22.46 6.35
CA SER A 716 22.22 -23.75 6.71
C SER A 716 22.09 -24.86 5.66
N LYS A 717 21.15 -24.78 4.70
CA LYS A 717 20.87 -25.86 3.72
C LYS A 717 21.39 -25.58 2.32
N PHE A 718 20.75 -24.68 1.56
CA PHE A 718 21.19 -24.29 0.22
C PHE A 718 21.07 -22.77 0.01
N GLY A 719 21.87 -22.23 -0.92
CA GLY A 719 21.91 -20.80 -1.23
C GLY A 719 20.83 -20.36 -2.23
N ALA A 720 20.67 -21.12 -3.31
CA ALA A 720 19.70 -20.87 -4.39
C ALA A 720 19.42 -22.15 -5.19
N LEU A 721 18.21 -22.27 -5.73
CA LEU A 721 17.86 -23.29 -6.74
C LEU A 721 18.33 -22.82 -8.13
N LEU A 722 18.87 -23.74 -8.91
CA LEU A 722 19.18 -23.54 -10.33
C LEU A 722 17.98 -24.00 -11.16
N LEU A 723 17.59 -23.16 -12.11
CA LEU A 723 16.38 -23.29 -12.91
C LEU A 723 16.73 -23.70 -14.34
N GLY A 724 15.82 -24.42 -14.98
CA GLY A 724 15.91 -24.80 -16.39
C GLY A 724 14.55 -24.76 -17.10
N LEU A 725 14.60 -24.59 -18.41
CA LEU A 725 13.45 -24.62 -19.32
C LEU A 725 13.78 -25.45 -20.55
N HIS A 726 12.79 -26.15 -21.10
CA HIS A 726 12.93 -26.72 -22.43
C HIS A 726 12.80 -25.63 -23.50
N ASP A 727 13.72 -25.65 -24.44
CA ASP A 727 13.66 -24.85 -25.65
C ASP A 727 12.52 -25.35 -26.55
N ALA A 728 11.62 -24.47 -26.97
CA ALA A 728 10.40 -24.87 -27.68
C ALA A 728 10.65 -25.47 -29.06
N ASP A 729 11.78 -25.12 -29.70
CA ASP A 729 12.11 -25.53 -31.06
C ASP A 729 12.96 -26.82 -31.05
N SER A 730 13.99 -26.87 -30.20
CA SER A 730 14.93 -28.00 -30.13
C SER A 730 14.53 -29.09 -29.11
N GLY A 731 13.69 -28.76 -28.12
CA GLY A 731 13.33 -29.65 -27.02
C GLY A 731 14.45 -29.85 -25.99
N GLU A 732 15.62 -29.21 -26.16
CA GLU A 732 16.75 -29.34 -25.24
C GLU A 732 16.48 -28.62 -23.91
N LEU A 733 16.93 -29.21 -22.80
CA LEU A 733 16.83 -28.59 -21.48
C LEU A 733 17.98 -27.59 -21.28
N ARG A 734 17.64 -26.30 -21.14
CA ARG A 734 18.61 -25.20 -21.02
C ARG A 734 18.58 -24.58 -19.62
N TYR A 735 19.74 -24.16 -19.13
CA TYR A 735 19.86 -23.40 -17.89
C TYR A 735 19.16 -22.05 -18.05
N ALA A 736 18.27 -21.74 -17.11
CA ALA A 736 17.40 -20.58 -17.13
C ALA A 736 17.62 -19.66 -15.92
N GLY A 737 18.78 -19.71 -15.26
CA GLY A 737 19.14 -18.84 -14.14
C GLY A 737 18.96 -19.49 -12.77
N LYS A 738 18.90 -18.68 -11.71
CA LYS A 738 18.80 -19.15 -10.31
C LYS A 738 17.86 -18.30 -9.47
N VAL A 739 17.26 -18.91 -8.46
CA VAL A 739 16.38 -18.26 -7.49
C VAL A 739 16.86 -18.50 -6.06
N GLY A 740 17.15 -17.41 -5.34
CA GLY A 740 17.70 -17.44 -3.97
C GLY A 740 16.86 -16.68 -2.94
N THR A 741 15.69 -16.19 -3.32
CA THR A 741 14.76 -15.45 -2.45
C THR A 741 13.40 -16.13 -2.47
N GLY A 742 12.56 -15.92 -1.46
CA GLY A 742 11.24 -16.58 -1.32
C GLY A 742 11.22 -17.86 -0.49
N PHE A 743 12.32 -18.21 0.20
CA PHE A 743 12.38 -19.37 1.09
C PHE A 743 12.36 -18.93 2.56
N ASN A 744 11.54 -19.60 3.39
CA ASN A 744 11.64 -19.56 4.85
C ASN A 744 12.37 -20.82 5.38
N GLU A 745 12.65 -20.90 6.68
CA GLU A 745 13.43 -21.99 7.27
C GLU A 745 12.75 -23.36 7.12
N ALA A 746 11.43 -23.44 7.28
CA ALA A 746 10.66 -24.68 7.08
C ALA A 746 10.73 -25.14 5.62
N THR A 747 10.47 -24.23 4.66
CA THR A 747 10.51 -24.54 3.23
C THR A 747 11.93 -24.91 2.76
N LEU A 748 12.99 -24.28 3.31
CA LEU A 748 14.38 -24.66 3.02
C LEU A 748 14.66 -26.11 3.41
N ASN A 749 14.19 -26.55 4.59
CA ASN A 749 14.38 -27.93 5.04
C ASN A 749 13.61 -28.91 4.16
N THR A 750 12.30 -28.69 3.97
CA THR A 750 11.44 -29.59 3.17
C THR A 750 11.91 -29.73 1.73
N ILE A 751 12.33 -28.62 1.09
CA ILE A 751 12.85 -28.67 -0.28
C ILE A 751 14.18 -29.42 -0.30
N PHE A 752 15.11 -29.11 0.60
CA PHE A 752 16.42 -29.75 0.62
C PHE A 752 16.33 -31.27 0.72
N ASP A 753 15.42 -31.79 1.56
CA ASP A 753 15.19 -33.23 1.70
C ASP A 753 14.67 -33.88 0.39
N GLN A 754 13.97 -33.11 -0.46
CA GLN A 754 13.57 -33.55 -1.81
C GLN A 754 14.71 -33.46 -2.83
N LEU A 755 15.68 -32.54 -2.66
CA LEU A 755 16.80 -32.36 -3.58
C LEU A 755 17.84 -33.47 -3.42
N VAL A 756 18.22 -33.81 -2.18
CA VAL A 756 19.33 -34.73 -1.87
C VAL A 756 19.23 -36.08 -2.61
N PRO A 757 18.06 -36.77 -2.67
CA PRO A 757 17.94 -38.04 -3.38
C PRO A 757 18.10 -37.95 -4.90
N LEU A 758 18.06 -36.74 -5.47
CA LEU A 758 18.09 -36.49 -6.90
C LEU A 758 19.47 -36.05 -7.42
N GLU A 759 20.49 -36.01 -6.55
CA GLU A 759 21.84 -35.57 -6.92
C GLU A 759 22.51 -36.44 -7.99
N MET A 760 23.19 -35.77 -8.92
CA MET A 760 23.92 -36.37 -10.03
C MET A 760 25.27 -35.69 -10.23
N LYS A 761 26.23 -36.45 -10.79
CA LYS A 761 27.60 -35.94 -11.04
C LYS A 761 27.73 -34.97 -12.21
N LYS A 762 26.77 -34.96 -13.14
CA LYS A 762 26.83 -34.16 -14.37
C LYS A 762 25.56 -33.30 -14.51
N ALA A 763 25.72 -32.10 -15.05
CA ALA A 763 24.62 -31.20 -15.36
C ALA A 763 23.67 -31.83 -16.39
N ALA A 764 22.36 -31.71 -16.17
CA ALA A 764 21.33 -32.16 -17.11
C ALA A 764 21.01 -31.14 -18.20
N VAL A 765 21.55 -29.93 -18.09
CA VAL A 765 21.35 -28.81 -19.04
C VAL A 765 22.44 -28.79 -20.10
N VAL A 766 22.11 -28.38 -21.33
CA VAL A 766 23.07 -28.29 -22.45
C VAL A 766 24.03 -27.09 -22.34
N ASN A 767 23.65 -26.06 -21.57
CA ASN A 767 24.41 -24.83 -21.34
C ASN A 767 24.60 -24.55 -19.83
N PRO A 768 25.30 -25.42 -19.08
CA PRO A 768 25.50 -25.18 -17.65
C PRO A 768 26.27 -23.86 -17.41
N PRO A 769 25.99 -23.14 -16.30
CA PRO A 769 26.78 -21.97 -15.90
C PRO A 769 28.26 -22.32 -15.81
N THR A 770 29.13 -21.34 -16.16
CA THR A 770 30.58 -21.50 -16.20
C THR A 770 31.29 -20.53 -15.25
N GLY A 771 32.58 -20.74 -14.99
CA GLY A 771 33.38 -19.87 -14.12
C GLY A 771 32.96 -19.90 -12.65
N PHE A 772 32.94 -18.74 -11.99
CA PHE A 772 32.61 -18.63 -10.56
C PHE A 772 31.18 -19.10 -10.23
N GLU A 773 30.25 -19.01 -11.19
CA GLU A 773 28.86 -19.45 -11.00
C GLU A 773 28.69 -20.98 -10.99
N ALA A 774 29.68 -21.73 -11.49
CA ALA A 774 29.69 -23.18 -11.44
C ALA A 774 30.25 -23.74 -10.12
N LYS A 775 30.87 -22.89 -9.28
CA LYS A 775 31.59 -23.33 -8.08
C LYS A 775 30.60 -23.60 -6.94
N GLY A 776 30.61 -24.82 -6.40
CA GLY A 776 29.71 -25.23 -5.30
C GLY A 776 28.27 -25.46 -5.75
N VAL A 777 28.08 -25.93 -6.99
CA VAL A 777 26.77 -26.32 -7.53
C VAL A 777 26.62 -27.83 -7.47
N HIS A 778 25.48 -28.29 -6.94
CA HIS A 778 25.03 -29.68 -6.94
C HIS A 778 23.99 -29.86 -8.03
N TRP A 779 24.23 -30.78 -8.96
CA TRP A 779 23.34 -31.04 -10.10
C TRP A 779 22.27 -32.06 -9.72
N LEU A 780 21.05 -31.86 -10.20
CA LEU A 780 19.91 -32.71 -9.87
C LEU A 780 19.31 -33.34 -11.12
N LYS A 781 18.68 -34.50 -10.93
CA LYS A 781 17.79 -35.09 -11.92
C LYS A 781 16.61 -34.12 -12.16
N PRO A 782 16.32 -33.71 -13.41
CA PRO A 782 15.36 -32.64 -13.72
C PRO A 782 13.91 -33.13 -13.64
N VAL A 783 13.44 -33.43 -12.43
CA VAL A 783 12.08 -33.96 -12.18
C VAL A 783 11.21 -33.04 -11.33
N LEU A 784 11.84 -32.19 -10.51
CA LEU A 784 11.14 -31.24 -9.64
C LEU A 784 10.86 -29.93 -10.38
N LEU A 785 9.70 -29.33 -10.15
CA LEU A 785 9.33 -28.04 -10.69
C LEU A 785 9.21 -27.01 -9.58
N ALA A 786 9.62 -25.78 -9.87
CA ALA A 786 9.45 -24.63 -9.00
C ALA A 786 8.69 -23.54 -9.74
N GLU A 787 7.70 -22.96 -9.09
CA GLU A 787 7.07 -21.75 -9.57
C GLU A 787 7.84 -20.51 -9.11
N VAL A 788 8.14 -19.64 -10.07
CA VAL A 788 9.01 -18.49 -9.86
C VAL A 788 8.40 -17.27 -10.51
N ALA A 789 8.32 -16.18 -9.75
CA ALA A 789 8.05 -14.85 -10.28
C ALA A 789 9.39 -14.18 -10.61
N PHE A 790 9.46 -13.50 -11.75
CA PHE A 790 10.68 -12.87 -12.25
C PHE A 790 10.35 -11.59 -13.01
N ALA A 791 11.31 -10.69 -13.11
CA ALA A 791 11.14 -9.44 -13.87
C ALA A 791 11.23 -9.68 -15.38
N GLU A 792 12.23 -10.44 -15.82
CA GLU A 792 12.47 -10.75 -17.24
C GLU A 792 13.27 -12.05 -17.40
N ILE A 793 13.22 -12.65 -18.60
CA ILE A 793 14.17 -13.66 -19.07
C ILE A 793 15.12 -12.96 -20.04
N THR A 794 16.43 -13.06 -19.82
CA THR A 794 17.43 -12.41 -20.67
C THR A 794 17.50 -13.06 -22.06
N LYS A 795 18.19 -12.42 -23.00
CA LYS A 795 18.44 -12.98 -24.33
C LYS A 795 19.20 -14.32 -24.29
N GLU A 796 19.97 -14.54 -23.24
CA GLU A 796 20.67 -15.79 -22.96
C GLU A 796 19.76 -16.86 -22.30
N GLY A 797 18.47 -16.56 -22.11
CA GLY A 797 17.46 -17.47 -21.58
C GLY A 797 17.40 -17.54 -20.05
N SER A 798 18.03 -16.62 -19.31
CA SER A 798 18.10 -16.66 -17.84
C SER A 798 17.15 -15.68 -17.15
N VAL A 799 16.49 -16.10 -16.07
CA VAL A 799 15.60 -15.23 -15.27
C VAL A 799 16.37 -14.18 -14.47
N ARG A 800 15.76 -13.00 -14.28
CA ARG A 800 16.25 -11.91 -13.42
C ARG A 800 15.23 -11.50 -12.37
N HIS A 801 15.73 -11.13 -11.19
CA HIS A 801 14.93 -10.83 -9.99
C HIS A 801 13.94 -11.94 -9.63
N ALA A 802 14.44 -13.18 -9.69
CA ALA A 802 13.64 -14.36 -9.41
C ALA A 802 13.31 -14.48 -7.91
N VAL A 803 12.04 -14.72 -7.61
CA VAL A 803 11.49 -15.01 -6.29
C VAL A 803 10.76 -16.35 -6.35
N PHE A 804 11.10 -17.26 -5.44
CA PHE A 804 10.47 -18.57 -5.33
C PHE A 804 9.08 -18.43 -4.71
N HIS A 805 8.08 -19.11 -5.28
CA HIS A 805 6.72 -19.14 -4.75
C HIS A 805 6.32 -20.52 -4.20
N GLY A 806 6.69 -21.61 -4.86
CA GLY A 806 6.31 -22.95 -4.42
C GLY A 806 6.79 -24.07 -5.35
N MET A 807 6.69 -25.32 -4.88
CA MET A 807 7.09 -26.51 -5.65
C MET A 807 5.91 -27.10 -6.43
N ARG A 808 6.04 -27.40 -7.72
CA ARG A 808 4.94 -27.98 -8.52
C ARG A 808 5.17 -29.45 -8.85
N ASN A 809 4.11 -30.24 -8.71
CA ASN A 809 4.07 -31.68 -9.00
C ASN A 809 2.90 -32.06 -9.93
N ASP A 810 2.11 -31.07 -10.36
CA ASP A 810 0.91 -31.23 -11.17
C ASP A 810 1.18 -31.15 -12.68
N LYS A 811 2.43 -30.93 -13.09
CA LYS A 811 2.86 -30.86 -14.51
C LYS A 811 4.08 -31.75 -14.74
N PRO A 812 4.19 -32.43 -15.90
CA PRO A 812 5.41 -33.17 -16.24
C PRO A 812 6.52 -32.20 -16.64
N ALA A 813 7.76 -32.42 -16.15
CA ALA A 813 8.89 -31.55 -16.43
C ALA A 813 9.17 -31.34 -17.93
N LYS A 814 8.94 -32.37 -18.75
CA LYS A 814 9.11 -32.29 -20.21
C LYS A 814 8.19 -31.28 -20.90
N ALA A 815 7.11 -30.84 -20.25
CA ALA A 815 6.16 -29.89 -20.81
C ALA A 815 6.45 -28.43 -20.41
N ILE A 816 7.53 -28.18 -19.66
CA ILE A 816 7.88 -26.84 -19.17
C ILE A 816 8.83 -26.15 -20.15
N THR A 817 8.26 -25.31 -21.00
CA THR A 817 8.95 -24.42 -21.94
C THR A 817 8.71 -22.96 -21.55
N GLU A 818 9.46 -22.03 -22.15
CA GLU A 818 9.20 -20.59 -21.98
C GLU A 818 7.78 -20.20 -22.44
N GLU A 819 6.98 -19.58 -21.57
CA GLU A 819 5.68 -19.01 -21.96
C GLU A 819 5.88 -17.73 -22.80
N ARG A 820 5.50 -17.77 -24.08
CA ARG A 820 5.48 -16.60 -24.97
C ARG A 820 4.04 -16.23 -25.35
N PRO A 821 3.68 -14.94 -25.41
CA PRO A 821 2.37 -14.52 -25.90
C PRO A 821 2.15 -14.98 -27.35
N ALA A 822 0.93 -15.41 -27.67
CA ALA A 822 0.56 -15.74 -29.04
C ALA A 822 0.42 -14.45 -29.88
N PRO A 823 0.84 -14.45 -31.16
CA PRO A 823 0.64 -13.30 -32.05
C PRO A 823 -0.87 -13.02 -32.24
N PRO A 824 -1.27 -11.75 -32.50
CA PRO A 824 -2.67 -11.37 -32.64
C PRO A 824 -3.37 -12.22 -33.73
N ILE A 825 -4.49 -12.84 -33.38
CA ILE A 825 -5.29 -13.60 -34.33
C ILE A 825 -5.93 -12.60 -35.30
N ALA A 826 -5.35 -12.44 -36.48
CA ALA A 826 -5.97 -11.71 -37.57
C ALA A 826 -7.29 -12.40 -37.96
N GLU A 827 -8.41 -11.70 -37.84
CA GLU A 827 -9.71 -12.19 -38.27
C GLU A 827 -9.67 -12.57 -39.76
N LYS A 828 -9.87 -13.85 -40.05
CA LYS A 828 -10.06 -14.36 -41.41
C LYS A 828 -11.41 -13.88 -41.94
N LYS A 829 -11.44 -12.76 -42.64
CA LYS A 829 -12.54 -12.44 -43.56
C LYS A 829 -12.41 -13.29 -44.82
N GLN A 830 -13.32 -14.26 -44.96
CA GLN A 830 -13.58 -14.97 -46.20
C GLN A 830 -14.22 -14.02 -47.22
N THR A 831 -13.63 -13.91 -48.41
CA THR A 831 -14.34 -13.55 -49.64
C THR A 831 -13.70 -14.25 -50.86
N PRO A 832 -14.47 -14.50 -51.93
CA PRO A 832 -14.29 -15.65 -52.82
C PRO A 832 -13.39 -15.40 -54.03
N SER A 833 -12.91 -16.52 -54.60
CA SER A 833 -12.01 -16.69 -55.74
C SER A 833 -12.44 -16.06 -57.08
N LYS A 834 -11.48 -15.49 -57.85
CA LYS A 834 -11.36 -15.56 -59.34
C LYS A 834 -9.98 -15.01 -59.86
N PRO A 835 -9.55 -15.28 -61.12
CA PRO A 835 -8.26 -15.93 -61.47
C PRO A 835 -7.18 -14.99 -62.11
N PRO A 836 -6.00 -15.51 -62.54
CA PRO A 836 -4.75 -14.74 -62.65
C PRO A 836 -4.51 -14.11 -64.03
N VAL A 837 -3.83 -12.94 -64.07
CA VAL A 837 -3.23 -12.39 -65.30
C VAL A 837 -1.83 -11.80 -65.04
N LYS A 838 -0.85 -12.56 -65.53
CA LYS A 838 0.43 -12.25 -66.21
C LYS A 838 1.08 -10.84 -66.07
N THR A 839 2.32 -10.89 -65.58
CA THR A 839 3.53 -10.05 -65.81
C THR A 839 3.74 -9.65 -67.30
N PRO A 840 4.65 -8.70 -67.73
CA PRO A 840 6.05 -8.60 -67.25
C PRO A 840 6.84 -7.25 -67.44
N LEU A 841 8.14 -7.30 -67.11
CA LEU A 841 9.32 -6.58 -67.67
C LEU A 841 9.84 -5.25 -67.05
N ASP A 842 11.02 -5.39 -66.40
CA ASP A 842 12.32 -4.74 -66.72
C ASP A 842 12.41 -3.22 -66.95
N ASN A 843 13.26 -2.51 -66.18
CA ASN A 843 14.71 -2.38 -66.45
C ASN A 843 15.42 -1.32 -65.56
N GLN A 844 16.59 -1.70 -65.06
CA GLN A 844 17.88 -0.97 -65.00
C GLN A 844 18.01 0.46 -64.38
N ALA A 845 18.78 0.51 -63.28
CA ALA A 845 19.90 1.39 -62.86
C ALA A 845 20.31 2.60 -63.75
N PRO A 846 21.00 3.68 -63.26
CA PRO A 846 22.11 3.62 -62.27
C PRO A 846 22.35 4.83 -61.32
N GLU A 847 23.42 4.69 -60.52
CA GLU A 847 24.03 5.58 -59.51
C GLU A 847 24.22 7.07 -59.89
N VAL A 848 24.22 7.97 -58.88
CA VAL A 848 25.30 8.97 -58.68
C VAL A 848 25.57 9.17 -57.18
N LYS A 849 26.86 9.04 -56.82
CA LYS A 849 27.48 9.30 -55.51
C LYS A 849 27.76 10.79 -55.32
N THR A 850 27.74 11.27 -54.08
CA THR A 850 28.71 12.21 -53.45
C THR A 850 28.20 12.53 -52.04
N ALA A 851 29.00 12.75 -51.00
CA ALA A 851 30.39 12.49 -50.67
C ALA A 851 30.44 12.45 -49.13
N ALA A 852 31.27 11.56 -48.59
CA ALA A 852 31.45 11.38 -47.16
C ALA A 852 32.10 12.61 -46.49
N SER A 853 31.58 13.01 -45.34
CA SER A 853 32.33 13.73 -44.30
C SER A 853 32.68 12.74 -43.19
N LYS A 854 33.96 12.73 -42.81
CA LYS A 854 34.58 11.80 -41.86
C LYS A 854 34.16 12.11 -40.42
N THR A 855 33.65 11.10 -39.71
CA THR A 855 33.89 10.94 -38.27
C THR A 855 34.09 9.46 -37.93
N THR A 856 35.20 9.22 -37.25
CA THR A 856 35.70 7.94 -36.75
C THR A 856 34.94 7.51 -35.50
N GLY A 857 34.32 6.32 -35.53
CA GLY A 857 33.75 5.64 -34.36
C GLY A 857 32.81 4.51 -34.79
N LYS A 858 33.25 3.26 -34.74
CA LYS A 858 32.47 2.07 -35.16
C LYS A 858 31.45 1.67 -34.08
N ILE A 859 30.40 2.46 -33.84
CA ILE A 859 29.26 1.97 -33.03
C ILE A 859 28.29 1.21 -33.92
N ARG A 860 28.17 -0.11 -33.67
CA ARG A 860 27.19 -0.97 -34.35
C ARG A 860 25.81 -0.78 -33.73
N LEU A 861 24.87 -0.21 -34.48
CA LEU A 861 23.46 -0.17 -34.08
C LEU A 861 22.84 -1.57 -34.29
N THR A 862 22.40 -2.21 -33.20
CA THR A 862 21.73 -3.52 -33.27
C THR A 862 20.22 -3.34 -33.28
N HIS A 863 19.53 -4.17 -34.08
CA HIS A 863 18.08 -4.10 -34.30
C HIS A 863 17.64 -2.70 -34.77
N PRO A 864 18.26 -2.13 -35.83
CA PRO A 864 17.93 -0.80 -36.31
C PRO A 864 16.45 -0.66 -36.70
N GLU A 865 15.87 -1.70 -37.30
CA GLU A 865 14.48 -1.78 -37.73
C GLU A 865 13.45 -1.89 -36.59
N ARG A 866 13.89 -2.05 -35.34
CA ARG A 866 12.99 -2.17 -34.20
C ARG A 866 12.13 -0.91 -34.06
N VAL A 867 10.81 -1.05 -34.17
CA VAL A 867 9.85 0.03 -33.93
C VAL A 867 9.96 0.47 -32.47
N ILE A 868 10.17 1.78 -32.26
CA ILE A 868 10.22 2.40 -30.93
C ILE A 868 8.95 3.18 -30.61
N ASP A 869 8.19 3.59 -31.63
CA ASP A 869 6.86 4.20 -31.49
C ASP A 869 5.91 3.55 -32.49
N PRO A 870 4.98 2.69 -32.01
CA PRO A 870 4.04 1.98 -32.87
C PRO A 870 3.12 2.90 -33.68
N VAL A 871 2.80 4.09 -33.16
CA VAL A 871 1.84 4.99 -33.81
C VAL A 871 2.46 5.68 -35.01
N SER A 872 3.65 6.26 -34.84
CA SER A 872 4.37 6.90 -35.95
C SER A 872 5.11 5.92 -36.86
N GLY A 873 5.23 4.65 -36.43
CA GLY A 873 6.04 3.62 -37.08
C GLY A 873 7.55 3.86 -36.94
N SER A 874 7.97 4.86 -36.18
CA SER A 874 9.38 5.25 -36.05
C SER A 874 10.21 4.13 -35.43
N SER A 875 11.35 3.84 -36.04
CA SER A 875 12.29 2.80 -35.64
C SER A 875 13.46 3.33 -34.80
N LYS A 876 14.22 2.41 -34.19
CA LYS A 876 15.46 2.72 -33.49
C LYS A 876 16.48 3.38 -34.42
N ARG A 877 16.47 3.02 -35.70
CA ARG A 877 17.29 3.65 -36.74
C ARG A 877 16.89 5.10 -36.92
N ASP A 878 15.60 5.38 -37.04
CA ASP A 878 15.10 6.76 -37.23
C ASP A 878 15.48 7.65 -36.04
N LEU A 879 15.44 7.14 -34.81
CA LEU A 879 15.91 7.86 -33.64
C LEU A 879 17.42 8.11 -33.65
N ALA A 880 18.22 7.13 -34.07
CA ALA A 880 19.66 7.30 -34.19
C ALA A 880 20.01 8.32 -35.28
N ASP A 881 19.38 8.22 -36.45
CA ASP A 881 19.57 9.15 -37.56
C ASP A 881 19.10 10.56 -37.19
N TYR A 882 18.01 10.70 -36.43
CA TYR A 882 17.58 11.97 -35.84
C TYR A 882 18.68 12.58 -34.96
N TYR A 883 19.18 11.84 -33.97
CA TYR A 883 20.19 12.35 -33.04
C TYR A 883 21.52 12.69 -33.71
N ILE A 884 21.88 11.96 -34.77
CA ILE A 884 23.02 12.29 -35.64
C ILE A 884 22.72 13.59 -36.40
N GLY A 885 21.53 13.73 -36.98
CA GLY A 885 21.15 14.91 -37.77
C GLY A 885 21.07 16.20 -36.95
N VAL A 886 20.73 16.12 -35.66
CA VAL A 886 20.67 17.29 -34.77
C VAL A 886 21.90 17.46 -33.87
N SER A 887 22.95 16.65 -34.05
CA SER A 887 24.07 16.62 -33.10
C SER A 887 24.76 17.96 -32.91
N ASP A 888 24.87 18.77 -33.98
CA ASP A 888 25.51 20.09 -33.93
C ASP A 888 24.72 21.08 -33.07
N TRP A 889 23.42 20.88 -32.93
CA TRP A 889 22.52 21.68 -32.10
C TRP A 889 22.39 21.13 -30.68
N LEU A 890 22.37 19.80 -30.53
CA LEU A 890 22.16 19.11 -29.25
C LEU A 890 23.43 19.02 -28.39
N LEU A 891 24.60 18.72 -28.99
CA LEU A 891 25.83 18.51 -28.22
C LEU A 891 26.26 19.73 -27.41
N PRO A 892 26.13 20.99 -27.88
CA PRO A 892 26.40 22.17 -27.06
C PRO A 892 25.58 22.21 -25.75
N GLU A 893 24.37 21.67 -25.75
CA GLU A 893 23.47 21.62 -24.59
C GLU A 893 23.80 20.49 -23.61
N LEU A 894 24.42 19.41 -24.11
CA LEU A 894 24.89 18.27 -23.32
C LEU A 894 26.33 18.43 -22.81
N ALA A 895 27.13 19.28 -23.47
CA ALA A 895 28.56 19.38 -23.25
C ALA A 895 28.89 19.64 -21.77
N ASN A 896 29.69 18.75 -21.21
CA ASN A 896 30.15 18.77 -19.82
C ASN A 896 29.01 18.77 -18.79
N ARG A 897 27.78 18.43 -19.16
CA ARG A 897 26.62 18.50 -18.27
C ARG A 897 26.19 17.09 -17.87
N PRO A 898 26.10 16.77 -16.57
CA PRO A 898 25.61 15.47 -16.13
C PRO A 898 24.22 15.18 -16.70
N VAL A 899 24.06 13.97 -17.24
CA VAL A 899 22.85 13.54 -17.93
C VAL A 899 22.24 12.31 -17.25
N ALA A 900 20.92 12.33 -17.09
CA ALA A 900 20.10 11.17 -16.80
C ALA A 900 19.40 10.71 -18.09
N LEU A 901 19.33 9.40 -18.28
CA LEU A 901 18.83 8.78 -19.50
C LEU A 901 17.45 8.17 -19.23
N VAL A 902 16.50 8.38 -20.13
CA VAL A 902 15.25 7.58 -20.15
C VAL A 902 15.36 6.57 -21.26
N ARG A 903 15.41 5.29 -20.88
CA ARG A 903 15.58 4.19 -21.82
C ARG A 903 14.27 3.46 -22.03
N ALA A 904 13.98 3.13 -23.28
CA ALA A 904 12.82 2.35 -23.69
C ALA A 904 13.27 1.16 -24.56
N PRO A 905 13.79 0.07 -23.93
CA PRO A 905 14.29 -1.10 -24.62
C PRO A 905 13.29 -1.76 -25.57
N GLU A 906 12.00 -1.68 -25.24
CA GLU A 906 10.88 -2.22 -26.02
C GLU A 906 10.12 -1.15 -26.82
N GLY A 907 10.53 0.13 -26.72
CA GLY A 907 9.82 1.26 -27.33
C GLY A 907 8.95 1.99 -26.31
N ILE A 908 8.34 3.11 -26.69
CA ILE A 908 7.64 4.03 -25.78
C ILE A 908 6.37 3.44 -25.17
N ALA A 909 5.83 2.37 -25.75
CA ALA A 909 4.66 1.64 -25.22
C ALA A 909 5.03 0.62 -24.12
N GLY A 910 6.32 0.30 -23.97
CA GLY A 910 6.84 -0.58 -22.92
C GLY A 910 7.32 0.20 -21.68
N GLU A 911 8.06 -0.48 -20.81
CA GLU A 911 8.61 0.15 -19.60
C GLU A 911 9.68 1.20 -19.91
N LEU A 912 9.63 2.32 -19.16
CA LEU A 912 10.57 3.42 -19.24
C LEU A 912 11.52 3.38 -18.05
N PHE A 913 12.83 3.31 -18.33
CA PHE A 913 13.86 3.24 -17.30
C PHE A 913 14.54 4.60 -17.15
N PHE A 914 14.31 5.27 -16.02
CA PHE A 914 15.02 6.50 -15.67
C PHE A 914 16.36 6.18 -14.99
N GLN A 915 17.47 6.32 -15.71
CA GLN A 915 18.81 5.95 -15.28
C GLN A 915 19.64 7.20 -14.96
N LYS A 916 19.97 7.40 -13.68
CA LYS A 916 20.88 8.49 -13.21
C LYS A 916 22.36 8.07 -13.12
N ASN A 917 22.63 6.79 -12.93
CA ASN A 917 23.97 6.28 -12.57
C ASN A 917 24.47 5.21 -13.56
N ALA A 918 25.79 5.08 -13.69
CA ALA A 918 26.45 4.20 -14.68
C ALA A 918 26.88 2.79 -14.16
N ASP A 919 26.65 2.47 -12.87
CA ASP A 919 27.37 1.43 -12.10
C ASP A 919 27.36 -0.05 -12.63
N ARG A 920 26.61 -0.41 -13.68
CA ARG A 920 26.55 -1.81 -14.18
C ARG A 920 26.54 -2.01 -15.70
N LEU A 921 26.46 -0.95 -16.51
CA LEU A 921 26.35 -1.04 -17.97
C LEU A 921 27.38 -0.12 -18.62
N ALA A 922 28.39 -0.70 -19.27
CA ALA A 922 29.32 0.06 -20.09
C ALA A 922 28.57 0.56 -21.35
N ILE A 923 28.13 1.81 -21.33
CA ILE A 923 27.57 2.47 -22.52
C ILE A 923 28.75 2.98 -23.35
N PRO A 924 28.91 2.53 -24.61
CA PRO A 924 30.04 2.95 -25.44
C PRO A 924 30.13 4.47 -25.57
N GLY A 925 31.31 5.04 -25.36
CA GLY A 925 31.60 6.46 -25.52
C GLY A 925 31.17 7.37 -24.37
N ILE A 926 30.35 6.92 -23.40
CA ILE A 926 29.96 7.75 -22.25
C ILE A 926 31.13 7.93 -21.29
N GLU A 927 31.41 9.19 -20.95
CA GLU A 927 32.34 9.55 -19.88
C GLU A 927 31.63 9.48 -18.53
N THR A 928 32.33 8.98 -17.52
CA THR A 928 31.80 8.87 -16.14
C THR A 928 32.67 9.65 -15.17
N MET A 929 32.04 10.45 -14.30
CA MET A 929 32.73 11.13 -13.19
C MET A 929 32.55 10.36 -11.87
N GLY A 930 33.51 10.53 -10.95
CA GLY A 930 33.59 9.80 -9.68
C GLY A 930 32.43 10.06 -8.71
N LYS A 931 32.37 9.24 -7.66
CA LYS A 931 31.27 9.21 -6.67
C LYS A 931 31.29 10.38 -5.68
N GLU A 932 32.29 11.25 -5.75
CA GLU A 932 32.61 12.26 -4.73
C GLU A 932 31.48 13.26 -4.41
N TYR A 933 30.55 13.53 -5.34
CA TYR A 933 29.50 14.55 -5.14
C TYR A 933 28.10 13.99 -4.86
N THR A 934 27.79 12.78 -5.34
CA THR A 934 26.42 12.23 -5.29
C THR A 934 26.34 10.83 -4.68
N GLY A 935 27.48 10.26 -4.27
CA GLY A 935 27.60 8.86 -3.85
C GLY A 935 27.60 7.85 -5.00
N HIS A 936 27.35 8.27 -6.24
CA HIS A 936 27.27 7.42 -7.43
C HIS A 936 27.94 8.08 -8.66
N PRO A 937 28.45 7.31 -9.63
CA PRO A 937 29.04 7.89 -10.83
C PRO A 937 27.95 8.49 -11.73
N VAL A 938 28.18 9.73 -12.18
CA VAL A 938 27.30 10.44 -13.12
C VAL A 938 27.82 10.34 -14.55
N MET A 939 26.93 10.39 -15.53
CA MET A 939 27.22 10.20 -16.96
C MET A 939 27.35 11.55 -17.69
N LEU A 940 28.27 11.64 -18.65
CA LEU A 940 28.44 12.77 -19.56
C LEU A 940 28.38 12.27 -21.02
N ILE A 941 27.71 13.05 -21.88
CA ILE A 941 27.64 12.82 -23.33
C ILE A 941 28.26 14.05 -24.01
N ASN A 942 29.55 13.96 -24.34
CA ASN A 942 30.34 15.09 -24.88
C ASN A 942 30.60 14.99 -26.39
N ASN A 943 30.23 13.88 -27.03
CA ASN A 943 30.49 13.63 -28.44
C ASN A 943 29.40 12.74 -29.07
N ILE A 944 29.40 12.70 -30.39
CA ILE A 944 28.42 11.95 -31.18
C ILE A 944 28.49 10.43 -30.92
N GLU A 945 29.68 9.90 -30.62
CA GLU A 945 29.87 8.48 -30.30
C GLU A 945 29.12 8.12 -29.02
N ALA A 946 29.29 8.89 -27.95
CA ALA A 946 28.56 8.72 -26.69
C ALA A 946 27.03 8.82 -26.88
N LEU A 947 26.58 9.77 -27.72
CA LEU A 947 25.18 9.99 -28.01
C LEU A 947 24.55 8.79 -28.74
N VAL A 948 25.18 8.31 -29.82
CA VAL A 948 24.73 7.13 -30.56
C VAL A 948 24.85 5.88 -29.70
N GLY A 949 25.87 5.79 -28.84
CA GLY A 949 26.02 4.74 -27.83
C GLY A 949 24.83 4.68 -26.86
N ALA A 950 24.37 5.84 -26.38
CA ALA A 950 23.19 5.92 -25.53
C ALA A 950 21.92 5.43 -26.26
N VAL A 951 21.72 5.83 -27.52
CA VAL A 951 20.59 5.38 -28.35
C VAL A 951 20.66 3.89 -28.66
N GLN A 952 21.87 3.36 -28.90
CA GLN A 952 22.10 1.92 -29.06
C GLN A 952 21.66 1.14 -27.82
N MET A 953 21.81 1.73 -26.63
CA MET A 953 21.32 1.18 -25.36
C MET A 953 19.85 1.51 -25.08
N SER A 954 19.12 1.91 -26.13
CA SER A 954 17.70 2.24 -26.15
C SER A 954 17.33 3.50 -25.36
N THR A 955 18.27 4.45 -25.21
CA THR A 955 17.95 5.78 -24.68
C THR A 955 17.11 6.55 -25.67
N ILE A 956 15.99 7.11 -25.20
CA ILE A 956 15.13 8.00 -25.98
C ILE A 956 15.21 9.43 -25.42
N GLU A 957 15.01 9.65 -24.12
CA GLU A 957 15.11 11.00 -23.54
C GLU A 957 16.47 11.25 -22.88
N LEU A 958 16.93 12.50 -22.99
CA LEU A 958 18.14 13.01 -22.36
C LEU A 958 17.74 14.13 -21.40
N HIS A 959 18.09 13.99 -20.11
CA HIS A 959 17.74 14.95 -19.07
C HIS A 959 19.00 15.50 -18.42
N THR A 960 19.20 16.80 -18.48
CA THR A 960 20.44 17.42 -18.01
C THR A 960 20.28 18.15 -16.68
N TRP A 961 21.36 18.16 -15.90
CA TRP A 961 21.47 18.94 -14.67
C TRP A 961 21.54 20.45 -14.96
N ASN A 962 21.44 21.29 -13.93
CA ASN A 962 21.61 22.74 -14.03
C ASN A 962 23.03 23.25 -13.69
N ALA A 963 24.02 22.36 -13.61
CA ALA A 963 25.45 22.68 -13.52
C ALA A 963 26.27 21.85 -14.50
N VAL A 964 27.54 22.23 -14.71
CA VAL A 964 28.50 21.52 -15.56
C VAL A 964 29.62 20.90 -14.71
N SER A 965 30.28 19.87 -15.24
CA SER A 965 31.34 19.08 -14.60
C SER A 965 32.50 19.90 -14.05
N LYS A 966 32.77 21.06 -14.65
CA LYS A 966 33.81 22.00 -14.20
C LYS A 966 33.53 22.59 -12.81
N ASP A 967 32.26 22.86 -12.49
CA ASP A 967 31.82 23.36 -11.18
C ASP A 967 30.41 22.85 -10.91
N LEU A 968 30.32 21.62 -10.37
CA LEU A 968 29.05 20.95 -10.10
C LEU A 968 28.31 21.55 -8.90
N GLU A 969 29.00 22.30 -8.04
CA GLU A 969 28.42 22.88 -6.82
C GLU A 969 27.67 24.19 -7.10
N ARG A 970 27.96 24.83 -8.25
CA ARG A 970 27.40 26.13 -8.63
C ARG A 970 26.64 26.03 -9.95
N PRO A 971 25.29 26.04 -9.92
CA PRO A 971 24.49 26.03 -11.13
C PRO A 971 24.83 27.20 -12.05
N ASP A 972 24.94 26.90 -13.35
CA ASP A 972 25.14 27.88 -14.42
C ASP A 972 23.82 28.27 -15.11
N ARG A 973 22.69 27.76 -14.60
CA ARG A 973 21.35 28.14 -15.01
C ARG A 973 20.31 27.75 -13.94
N PHE A 974 19.11 28.30 -14.07
CA PHE A 974 17.91 27.73 -13.48
C PHE A 974 16.80 27.62 -14.52
N ILE A 975 15.82 26.77 -14.23
CA ILE A 975 14.71 26.44 -15.12
C ILE A 975 13.38 26.69 -14.40
N LEU A 976 12.44 27.31 -15.10
CA LEU A 976 11.04 27.36 -14.71
C LEU A 976 10.24 26.52 -15.70
N ASP A 977 9.63 25.44 -15.22
CA ASP A 977 8.83 24.50 -16.03
C ASP A 977 7.34 24.78 -15.82
N LEU A 978 6.66 25.32 -16.83
CA LEU A 978 5.25 25.68 -16.73
C LEU A 978 4.39 24.44 -17.04
N ASP A 979 3.86 23.85 -15.99
CA ASP A 979 3.04 22.64 -16.03
C ASP A 979 1.54 22.99 -15.86
N PRO A 980 0.73 22.91 -16.92
CA PRO A 980 -0.68 23.24 -16.86
C PRO A 980 -1.53 22.12 -16.24
N ASP A 981 -2.69 22.48 -15.72
CA ASP A 981 -3.81 21.53 -15.61
C ASP A 981 -4.14 20.94 -17.00
N PRO A 982 -4.29 19.61 -17.14
CA PRO A 982 -4.71 18.97 -18.38
C PRO A 982 -5.94 19.56 -19.08
N VAL A 983 -6.86 20.19 -18.35
CA VAL A 983 -8.10 20.77 -18.94
C VAL A 983 -7.95 22.22 -19.41
N LEU A 984 -6.82 22.88 -19.12
CA LEU A 984 -6.62 24.26 -19.54
C LEU A 984 -6.35 24.37 -21.04
N PRO A 985 -6.98 25.35 -21.74
CA PRO A 985 -6.70 25.57 -23.15
C PRO A 985 -5.28 26.12 -23.35
N TRP A 986 -4.66 25.79 -24.49
CA TRP A 986 -3.29 26.19 -24.84
C TRP A 986 -3.05 27.70 -24.74
N LYS A 987 -4.06 28.52 -25.04
CA LYS A 987 -3.99 29.98 -24.88
C LYS A 987 -3.59 30.40 -23.46
N SER A 988 -4.01 29.64 -22.44
CA SER A 988 -3.63 29.90 -21.04
C SER A 988 -2.13 29.67 -20.81
N MET A 989 -1.54 28.68 -21.48
CA MET A 989 -0.09 28.44 -21.44
C MET A 989 0.68 29.59 -22.08
N VAL A 990 0.22 30.09 -23.22
CA VAL A 990 0.82 31.24 -23.90
C VAL A 990 0.76 32.49 -23.02
N GLU A 991 -0.42 32.80 -22.46
CA GLU A 991 -0.62 33.92 -21.52
C GLU A 991 0.30 33.80 -20.30
N ALA A 992 0.32 32.63 -19.66
CA ALA A 992 1.15 32.37 -18.50
C ALA A 992 2.66 32.48 -18.80
N THR A 993 3.09 32.01 -19.97
CA THR A 993 4.48 32.13 -20.40
C THR A 993 4.86 33.60 -20.58
N GLN A 994 4.01 34.40 -21.24
CA GLN A 994 4.25 35.84 -21.39
C GLN A 994 4.33 36.58 -20.05
N LEU A 995 3.41 36.29 -19.12
CA LEU A 995 3.41 36.88 -17.79
C LEU A 995 4.67 36.53 -17.00
N THR A 996 5.13 35.28 -17.11
CA THR A 996 6.38 34.83 -16.47
C THR A 996 7.59 35.55 -17.07
N LEU A 997 7.63 35.71 -18.40
CA LEU A 997 8.70 36.45 -19.08
C LEU A 997 8.73 37.92 -18.67
N THR A 998 7.58 38.58 -18.55
CA THR A 998 7.49 39.97 -18.09
C THR A 998 8.11 40.14 -16.71
N VAL A 999 7.83 39.22 -15.78
CA VAL A 999 8.46 39.27 -14.44
C VAL A 999 9.97 39.05 -14.52
N LEU A 1000 10.45 38.17 -15.41
CA LEU A 1000 11.90 37.98 -15.61
C LEU A 1000 12.57 39.21 -16.24
N ASP A 1001 11.91 39.90 -17.17
CA ASP A 1001 12.39 41.16 -17.76
C ASP A 1001 12.48 42.26 -16.70
N GLU A 1002 11.48 42.38 -15.83
CA GLU A 1002 11.49 43.34 -14.72
C GLU A 1002 12.60 43.07 -13.71
N LEU A 1003 13.01 41.81 -13.58
CA LEU A 1003 14.17 41.43 -12.79
C LEU A 1003 15.50 41.63 -13.56
N GLY A 1004 15.45 41.99 -14.84
CA GLY A 1004 16.63 42.15 -15.69
C GLY A 1004 17.32 40.82 -16.05
N LEU A 1005 16.56 39.71 -16.05
CA LEU A 1005 17.07 38.38 -16.37
C LEU A 1005 16.70 38.02 -17.81
N LYS A 1006 17.71 37.86 -18.67
CA LYS A 1006 17.49 37.31 -20.01
C LYS A 1006 17.13 35.83 -19.90
N SER A 1007 16.03 35.44 -20.51
CA SER A 1007 15.49 34.08 -20.48
C SER A 1007 15.32 33.51 -21.89
N PHE A 1008 15.46 32.19 -21.99
CA PHE A 1008 15.45 31.45 -23.24
C PHE A 1008 14.36 30.38 -23.17
N LEU A 1009 13.54 30.26 -24.23
CA LEU A 1009 12.36 29.43 -24.21
C LEU A 1009 12.57 28.14 -25.01
N LYS A 1010 11.95 27.06 -24.55
CA LYS A 1010 11.74 25.87 -25.38
C LYS A 1010 10.41 25.22 -25.07
N THR A 1011 9.80 24.60 -26.08
CA THR A 1011 8.69 23.68 -25.84
C THR A 1011 9.18 22.48 -25.05
N SER A 1012 8.34 21.91 -24.19
CA SER A 1012 8.71 20.71 -23.44
C SER A 1012 8.74 19.44 -24.29
N GLY A 1013 8.05 19.41 -25.45
CA GLY A 1013 7.68 18.18 -26.14
C GLY A 1013 6.52 17.43 -25.43
N GLY A 1014 5.98 18.00 -24.34
CA GLY A 1014 4.88 17.46 -23.57
C GLY A 1014 3.65 18.36 -23.65
N LYS A 1015 3.28 18.97 -22.52
CA LYS A 1015 2.12 19.89 -22.42
C LYS A 1015 2.50 21.33 -22.05
N GLY A 1016 3.75 21.56 -21.64
CA GLY A 1016 4.23 22.84 -21.08
C GLY A 1016 5.36 23.52 -21.86
N ILE A 1017 5.79 24.68 -21.35
CA ILE A 1017 6.93 25.46 -21.83
C ILE A 1017 8.00 25.51 -20.74
N HIS A 1018 9.27 25.33 -21.13
CA HIS A 1018 10.40 25.56 -20.22
C HIS A 1018 11.03 26.92 -20.49
N LEU A 1019 11.27 27.69 -19.43
CA LEU A 1019 12.10 28.89 -19.48
C LEU A 1019 13.44 28.58 -18.82
N VAL A 1020 14.51 28.81 -19.56
CA VAL A 1020 15.89 28.62 -19.13
C VAL A 1020 16.54 29.98 -18.90
N VAL A 1021 17.06 30.20 -17.70
CA VAL A 1021 17.70 31.45 -17.31
C VAL A 1021 19.17 31.14 -17.00
N PRO A 1022 20.12 31.49 -17.89
CA PRO A 1022 21.53 31.25 -17.64
C PRO A 1022 22.04 32.12 -16.50
N LEU A 1023 23.00 31.63 -15.72
CA LEU A 1023 23.64 32.33 -14.62
C LEU A 1023 25.15 32.18 -14.75
N THR A 1024 25.87 33.20 -14.28
CA THR A 1024 27.29 33.03 -14.00
C THR A 1024 27.40 32.15 -12.74
N PRO A 1025 28.09 30.99 -12.79
CA PRO A 1025 28.15 30.05 -11.67
C PRO A 1025 28.91 30.64 -10.48
N LYS A 1026 28.17 31.34 -9.60
CA LYS A 1026 28.66 32.01 -8.38
C LYS A 1026 27.90 31.53 -7.15
N ASP A 1027 26.58 31.47 -7.27
CA ASP A 1027 25.66 30.99 -6.25
C ASP A 1027 25.62 29.45 -6.23
N ASP A 1028 25.41 28.86 -5.06
CA ASP A 1028 25.22 27.42 -4.89
C ASP A 1028 23.79 26.97 -5.25
N TRP A 1029 23.56 25.66 -5.26
CA TRP A 1029 22.25 25.06 -5.55
C TRP A 1029 21.12 25.60 -4.67
N GLU A 1030 21.37 25.84 -3.39
CA GLU A 1030 20.34 26.29 -2.46
C GLU A 1030 19.95 27.74 -2.74
N ALA A 1031 20.92 28.61 -3.00
CA ALA A 1031 20.69 30.00 -3.35
C ALA A 1031 19.94 30.12 -4.69
N VAL A 1032 20.33 29.35 -5.71
CA VAL A 1032 19.67 29.36 -7.03
C VAL A 1032 18.24 28.81 -6.92
N LYS A 1033 18.04 27.68 -6.22
CA LYS A 1033 16.70 27.12 -5.99
C LYS A 1033 15.81 28.07 -5.21
N SER A 1034 16.31 28.67 -4.14
CA SER A 1034 15.56 29.61 -3.30
C SER A 1034 15.15 30.87 -4.08
N PHE A 1035 16.05 31.39 -4.92
CA PHE A 1035 15.75 32.51 -5.79
C PHE A 1035 14.67 32.17 -6.83
N SER A 1036 14.79 31.03 -7.52
CA SER A 1036 13.76 30.58 -8.47
C SER A 1036 12.41 30.34 -7.80
N HIS A 1037 12.39 29.79 -6.57
CA HIS A 1037 11.17 29.60 -5.80
C HIS A 1037 10.53 30.93 -5.41
N ALA A 1038 11.33 31.94 -5.05
CA ALA A 1038 10.81 33.26 -4.71
C ALA A 1038 10.18 33.96 -5.92
N ILE A 1039 10.77 33.81 -7.12
CA ILE A 1039 10.14 34.26 -8.38
C ILE A 1039 8.77 33.61 -8.54
N VAL A 1040 8.68 32.28 -8.38
CA VAL A 1040 7.41 31.55 -8.51
C VAL A 1040 6.38 32.00 -7.47
N LYS A 1041 6.78 32.14 -6.20
CA LYS A 1041 5.90 32.66 -5.14
C LYS A 1041 5.43 34.08 -5.45
N HIS A 1042 6.30 34.93 -5.98
CA HIS A 1042 5.97 36.29 -6.37
C HIS A 1042 4.92 36.31 -7.48
N ILE A 1043 5.13 35.53 -8.55
CA ILE A 1043 4.18 35.39 -9.67
C ILE A 1043 2.83 34.85 -9.18
N ALA A 1044 2.83 33.77 -8.39
CA ALA A 1044 1.61 33.17 -7.86
C ALA A 1044 0.85 34.10 -6.89
N LYS A 1045 1.56 34.98 -6.18
CA LYS A 1045 0.94 35.99 -5.33
C LYS A 1045 0.30 37.12 -6.15
N LEU A 1046 0.94 37.55 -7.23
CA LEU A 1046 0.41 38.60 -8.11
C LEU A 1046 -0.79 38.10 -8.91
N LEU A 1047 -0.77 36.82 -9.32
CA LEU A 1047 -1.73 36.25 -10.26
C LEU A 1047 -2.24 34.87 -9.76
N PRO A 1048 -2.91 34.84 -8.59
CA PRO A 1048 -3.29 33.58 -7.93
C PRO A 1048 -4.32 32.76 -8.70
N ASP A 1049 -5.12 33.41 -9.56
CA ASP A 1049 -6.11 32.74 -10.40
C ASP A 1049 -5.50 32.07 -11.64
N ARG A 1050 -4.23 32.39 -11.96
CA ARG A 1050 -3.50 31.83 -13.10
C ARG A 1050 -2.42 30.85 -12.67
N PHE A 1051 -1.77 31.12 -11.54
CA PHE A 1051 -0.59 30.38 -11.11
C PHE A 1051 -0.73 29.75 -9.73
N SER A 1052 -0.10 28.59 -9.58
CA SER A 1052 0.13 27.94 -8.30
C SER A 1052 1.63 27.89 -8.02
N ALA A 1053 2.02 28.10 -6.77
CA ALA A 1053 3.38 27.90 -6.28
C ALA A 1053 3.56 26.55 -5.57
N VAL A 1054 2.52 25.71 -5.53
CA VAL A 1054 2.52 24.43 -4.81
C VAL A 1054 2.42 23.27 -5.80
N SER A 1055 3.34 22.31 -5.67
CA SER A 1055 3.38 21.12 -6.53
C SER A 1055 2.18 20.21 -6.31
N GLY A 1056 1.86 19.38 -7.32
CA GLY A 1056 0.82 18.36 -7.26
C GLY A 1056 -0.45 18.73 -8.04
N PRO A 1057 -1.10 17.79 -8.77
CA PRO A 1057 -2.25 18.10 -9.63
C PRO A 1057 -3.41 18.78 -8.90
N LYS A 1058 -3.72 18.36 -7.67
CA LYS A 1058 -4.80 18.94 -6.84
C LYS A 1058 -4.58 20.42 -6.49
N ASN A 1059 -3.33 20.88 -6.48
CA ASN A 1059 -2.97 22.25 -6.12
C ASN A 1059 -2.92 23.21 -7.30
N ARG A 1060 -3.28 22.75 -8.50
CA ARG A 1060 -3.29 23.55 -9.72
C ARG A 1060 -4.56 23.34 -10.56
N VAL A 1061 -5.66 22.91 -9.95
CA VAL A 1061 -6.93 22.73 -10.68
C VAL A 1061 -7.33 24.05 -11.33
N GLY A 1062 -7.42 24.07 -12.67
CA GLY A 1062 -7.69 25.26 -13.47
C GLY A 1062 -6.58 26.32 -13.48
N ARG A 1063 -5.35 25.99 -13.06
CA ARG A 1063 -4.19 26.90 -12.97
C ARG A 1063 -2.92 26.26 -13.56
N ILE A 1064 -1.86 27.04 -13.68
CA ILE A 1064 -0.52 26.58 -14.11
C ILE A 1064 0.41 26.55 -12.91
N PHE A 1065 1.06 25.41 -12.67
CA PHE A 1065 2.14 25.33 -11.69
C PHE A 1065 3.46 25.69 -12.38
N ILE A 1066 4.20 26.65 -11.82
CA ILE A 1066 5.56 26.93 -12.27
C ILE A 1066 6.51 26.07 -11.45
N ASP A 1067 6.91 24.93 -12.01
CA ASP A 1067 7.79 23.97 -11.34
C ASP A 1067 9.22 24.50 -11.27
N TYR A 1068 9.62 24.90 -10.07
CA TYR A 1068 10.98 25.30 -9.70
C TYR A 1068 11.79 24.13 -9.10
N LEU A 1069 11.18 22.97 -8.86
CA LEU A 1069 11.83 21.84 -8.19
C LEU A 1069 12.96 21.23 -9.03
N ARG A 1070 12.99 21.55 -10.33
CA ARG A 1070 14.08 21.24 -11.27
C ARG A 1070 15.42 21.90 -10.91
N ASN A 1071 15.43 22.86 -9.98
CA ASN A 1071 16.62 23.64 -9.62
C ASN A 1071 17.37 23.11 -8.39
N GLY A 1072 17.00 21.94 -7.85
CA GLY A 1072 17.74 21.28 -6.78
C GLY A 1072 18.91 20.43 -7.28
N LEU A 1073 19.88 20.16 -6.39
CA LEU A 1073 20.98 19.24 -6.65
C LEU A 1073 20.44 17.87 -7.12
N GLY A 1074 20.93 17.38 -8.25
CA GLY A 1074 20.51 16.09 -8.82
C GLY A 1074 19.14 16.06 -9.49
N ALA A 1075 18.45 17.20 -9.57
CA ALA A 1075 17.28 17.37 -10.41
C ALA A 1075 17.69 17.62 -11.87
N THR A 1076 16.81 17.25 -12.80
CA THR A 1076 17.10 17.27 -14.23
C THR A 1076 15.91 17.75 -15.04
N THR A 1077 16.20 18.32 -16.20
CA THR A 1077 15.18 18.75 -17.18
C THR A 1077 15.49 18.15 -18.55
N ALA A 1078 14.45 17.80 -19.31
CA ALA A 1078 14.60 17.33 -20.69
C ALA A 1078 15.45 18.33 -21.48
N CYS A 1079 16.50 17.84 -22.15
CA CYS A 1079 17.45 18.64 -22.90
C CYS A 1079 16.76 19.33 -24.09
N ALA A 1080 17.24 20.52 -24.48
CA ALA A 1080 16.87 21.09 -25.78
C ALA A 1080 17.31 20.11 -26.90
N TYR A 1081 16.47 19.95 -27.92
CA TYR A 1081 16.56 18.94 -28.97
C TYR A 1081 16.53 17.47 -28.47
N GLY A 1082 16.14 17.25 -27.21
CA GLY A 1082 15.89 15.91 -26.68
C GLY A 1082 14.51 15.39 -27.09
N VAL A 1083 14.43 14.12 -27.50
CA VAL A 1083 13.18 13.42 -27.80
C VAL A 1083 12.43 13.09 -26.50
N ARG A 1084 11.11 13.05 -26.56
CA ARG A 1084 10.22 12.61 -25.47
C ARG A 1084 9.64 11.23 -25.76
N THR A 1085 9.50 10.44 -24.71
CA THR A 1085 8.86 9.11 -24.68
C THR A 1085 7.34 9.25 -24.66
N ARG A 1086 6.82 9.87 -25.71
CA ARG A 1086 5.39 10.08 -25.94
C ARG A 1086 5.06 9.73 -27.38
N GLU A 1087 3.78 9.45 -27.62
CA GLU A 1087 3.25 9.17 -28.95
C GLU A 1087 3.68 10.24 -29.96
N GLY A 1088 4.19 9.80 -31.10
CA GLY A 1088 4.73 10.67 -32.15
C GLY A 1088 6.17 11.14 -31.92
N LEU A 1089 6.84 10.71 -30.84
CA LEU A 1089 8.21 11.10 -30.47
C LEU A 1089 8.48 12.62 -30.55
N PRO A 1090 7.70 13.43 -29.82
CA PRO A 1090 7.85 14.87 -29.85
C PRO A 1090 9.21 15.30 -29.28
N VAL A 1091 9.70 16.45 -29.74
CA VAL A 1091 11.02 16.99 -29.42
C VAL A 1091 10.85 18.24 -28.55
N SER A 1092 11.74 18.44 -27.58
CA SER A 1092 11.84 19.71 -26.84
C SER A 1092 12.60 20.73 -27.67
N VAL A 1093 11.91 21.72 -28.26
CA VAL A 1093 12.51 22.61 -29.28
C VAL A 1093 12.71 24.02 -28.74
N PRO A 1094 13.93 24.60 -28.82
CA PRO A 1094 14.18 26.03 -28.60
C PRO A 1094 13.33 26.92 -29.50
N ILE A 1095 12.76 27.96 -28.90
CA ILE A 1095 11.88 28.90 -29.60
C ILE A 1095 12.26 30.35 -29.30
N PHE A 1096 12.00 31.23 -30.27
CA PHE A 1096 12.01 32.68 -30.08
C PHE A 1096 10.86 33.11 -29.18
N ARG A 1097 10.99 34.28 -28.56
CA ARG A 1097 9.93 34.83 -27.72
C ARG A 1097 8.72 35.26 -28.55
N GLU A 1098 8.97 35.75 -29.76
CA GLU A 1098 7.99 36.34 -30.68
C GLU A 1098 7.06 35.27 -31.27
N GLU A 1099 7.59 34.08 -31.56
CA GLU A 1099 6.82 32.97 -32.14
C GLU A 1099 5.97 32.20 -31.12
N LEU A 1100 6.10 32.51 -29.82
CA LEU A 1100 5.28 31.90 -28.76
C LEU A 1100 3.77 32.02 -29.04
N LEU A 1101 3.36 33.11 -29.67
CA LEU A 1101 1.97 33.39 -30.04
C LEU A 1101 1.47 32.53 -31.22
N GLU A 1102 2.37 32.00 -32.03
CA GLU A 1102 2.06 31.26 -33.26
C GLU A 1102 2.00 29.75 -33.05
N ILE A 1103 2.66 29.27 -32.00
CA ILE A 1103 2.72 27.86 -31.64
C ILE A 1103 1.37 27.38 -31.12
N LYS A 1104 0.92 26.21 -31.58
CA LYS A 1104 -0.39 25.62 -31.25
C LYS A 1104 -0.36 24.55 -30.16
N GLY A 1105 0.83 24.18 -29.67
CA GLY A 1105 1.00 23.17 -28.63
C GLY A 1105 2.48 22.95 -28.26
N ALA A 1106 2.71 22.28 -27.13
CA ALA A 1106 4.07 21.99 -26.65
C ALA A 1106 4.75 20.80 -27.36
N ASN A 1107 4.05 20.08 -28.22
CA ASN A 1107 4.51 18.86 -28.90
C ASN A 1107 4.36 18.94 -30.44
N VAL A 1108 4.38 20.16 -31.00
CA VAL A 1108 4.20 20.40 -32.44
C VAL A 1108 5.33 19.81 -33.30
N TRP A 1109 6.54 19.75 -32.75
CA TRP A 1109 7.70 19.18 -33.43
C TRP A 1109 8.03 17.79 -32.91
N ASN A 1110 8.43 16.91 -33.80
CA ASN A 1110 8.84 15.54 -33.55
C ASN A 1110 10.05 15.17 -34.41
N ILE A 1111 10.57 13.96 -34.22
CA ILE A 1111 11.77 13.50 -34.95
C ILE A 1111 11.59 13.50 -36.48
N GLN A 1112 10.35 13.44 -36.97
CA GLN A 1112 10.04 13.38 -38.40
C GLN A 1112 10.00 14.77 -39.03
N ASN A 1113 9.48 15.80 -38.36
CA ASN A 1113 9.28 17.14 -38.96
C ASN A 1113 10.27 18.22 -38.48
N ILE A 1114 11.11 17.93 -37.48
CA ILE A 1114 12.06 18.91 -36.91
C ILE A 1114 13.06 19.46 -37.93
N HIS A 1115 13.42 18.70 -38.96
CA HIS A 1115 14.36 19.12 -39.99
C HIS A 1115 13.80 20.29 -40.84
N GLU A 1116 12.48 20.33 -41.07
CA GLU A 1116 11.81 21.45 -41.74
C GLU A 1116 11.95 22.73 -40.91
N ARG A 1117 11.78 22.62 -39.60
CA ARG A 1117 11.95 23.73 -38.66
C ARG A 1117 13.40 24.22 -38.65
N LEU A 1118 14.38 23.32 -38.54
CA LEU A 1118 15.80 23.70 -38.54
C LEU A 1118 16.22 24.34 -39.86
N GLY A 1119 15.65 23.90 -40.99
CA GLY A 1119 15.90 24.49 -42.31
C GLY A 1119 15.27 25.88 -42.51
N GLN A 1120 14.23 26.22 -41.74
CA GLN A 1120 13.56 27.53 -41.77
C GLN A 1120 14.18 28.56 -40.83
N LEU A 1121 15.09 28.16 -39.94
CA LEU A 1121 15.72 29.05 -38.97
C LEU A 1121 16.93 29.78 -39.59
N ASP A 1122 16.81 31.10 -39.73
CA ASP A 1122 17.95 31.95 -40.12
C ASP A 1122 19.02 32.04 -39.02
N LYS A 1123 18.62 31.81 -37.76
CA LYS A 1123 19.47 31.89 -36.57
C LYS A 1123 18.93 30.98 -35.46
N ASP A 1124 19.83 30.42 -34.67
CA ASP A 1124 19.47 29.69 -33.45
C ASP A 1124 18.75 30.61 -32.43
N PRO A 1125 17.53 30.26 -31.97
CA PRO A 1125 16.84 30.98 -30.89
C PRO A 1125 17.67 31.14 -29.61
N TRP A 1126 18.61 30.23 -29.36
CA TRP A 1126 19.47 30.20 -28.18
C TRP A 1126 20.91 30.67 -28.45
N ALA A 1127 21.20 31.29 -29.60
CA ALA A 1127 22.54 31.73 -29.99
C ALA A 1127 23.28 32.63 -28.95
N ASP A 1128 22.52 33.33 -28.11
CA ASP A 1128 23.06 34.21 -27.07
C ASP A 1128 23.13 33.58 -25.67
N LEU A 1129 22.66 32.33 -25.48
CA LEU A 1129 22.62 31.65 -24.18
C LEU A 1129 24.01 31.64 -23.53
N ASN A 1130 25.01 31.12 -24.25
CA ASN A 1130 26.39 31.01 -23.78
C ASN A 1130 27.13 32.36 -23.69
N LYS A 1131 26.58 33.43 -24.28
CA LYS A 1131 27.13 34.79 -24.21
C LYS A 1131 26.54 35.59 -23.06
N THR A 1132 25.38 35.17 -22.54
CA THR A 1132 24.69 35.87 -21.47
C THR A 1132 25.48 35.72 -20.16
N ARG A 1133 25.78 36.84 -19.52
CA ARG A 1133 26.44 36.89 -18.21
C ARG A 1133 25.54 37.70 -17.28
N GLN A 1134 24.85 36.99 -16.40
CA GLN A 1134 23.97 37.57 -15.39
C GLN A 1134 24.14 36.83 -14.07
N THR A 1135 23.82 37.50 -12.97
CA THR A 1135 24.01 36.99 -11.60
C THR A 1135 22.81 37.38 -10.76
N ILE A 1136 22.51 36.62 -9.71
CA ILE A 1136 21.44 36.95 -8.77
C ILE A 1136 21.91 38.13 -7.92
N THR A 1137 21.26 39.29 -8.06
CA THR A 1137 21.63 40.51 -7.31
C THR A 1137 20.78 40.68 -6.05
N ALA A 1138 21.28 41.45 -5.09
CA ALA A 1138 20.52 41.84 -3.89
C ALA A 1138 19.24 42.61 -4.24
N GLU A 1139 19.25 43.41 -5.31
CA GLU A 1139 18.06 44.12 -5.78
C GLU A 1139 16.99 43.14 -6.29
N MET A 1140 17.37 42.16 -7.11
CA MET A 1140 16.44 41.12 -7.57
C MET A 1140 15.84 40.36 -6.40
N ARG A 1141 16.66 39.96 -5.41
CA ARG A 1141 16.19 39.28 -4.18
C ARG A 1141 15.14 40.12 -3.45
N ARG A 1142 15.39 41.42 -3.25
CA ARG A 1142 14.42 42.33 -2.62
C ARG A 1142 13.11 42.43 -3.40
N ARG A 1143 13.17 42.54 -4.74
CA ARG A 1143 11.97 42.63 -5.59
C ARG A 1143 11.06 41.40 -5.48
N VAL A 1144 11.63 40.21 -5.32
CA VAL A 1144 10.88 38.96 -5.15
C VAL A 1144 10.61 38.59 -3.67
N GLY A 1145 10.92 39.49 -2.73
CA GLY A 1145 10.64 39.29 -1.30
C GLY A 1145 11.62 38.37 -0.56
N LEU A 1146 12.82 38.15 -1.10
CA LEU A 1146 13.92 37.51 -0.38
C LEU A 1146 14.74 38.54 0.39
N LYS A 1147 15.06 38.23 1.65
CA LYS A 1147 15.89 39.06 2.53
C LYS A 1147 17.37 38.98 2.16
#